data_AF-A0A1V5Y3Z9-F1
#
_entry.id   AF-A0A1V5Y3Z9-F1
#
_cell.length_a   1.000
_cell.length_b   1.000
_cell.length_c   1.000
_cell.angle_alpha   90.00
_cell.angle_beta   90.00
_cell.angle_gamma   90.00
#
_symmetry.space_group_name_H-M   'P 1'
#
loop_
_entity.id
_entity.type
_entity.pdbx_description
1 polymer ?
#
loop_
_entity_poly.entity_id
_entity_poly.type
_entity_poly.pdbx_seq_one_letter_code
_entity_poly.pdbx_strand_id
1 'polypeptide(L)'
;MNTRCGIRNMDLQGAITEANRCLLCHDAPCDTDCGADTKPSQFIRQLKMGNIKGAARTIRRNNILGGVCAYVCPTCRLCEKGCSRSGLDEPIRINEIQAFLTGYERAERLKVLEAPARGDKKIAVIGSGPAGLSAAAYLALKGYAVTVFEKALKIGGVLRYGIPMHRLPMEVLDHEIEVIAGLGIEFKCGAEIKGKDAIFDLLKNGYDGVFLSVGLDKPRRLGVKGEEADGVYMWSDFLALAKKSADQKDFAMLVKGKNVAVIGGGSVALDCAASAKYAGADRVYCVSLEAMEELPADSEERRIAHECGIRFKPNGRILEILTKDGKVCGVRGEEIRWIAPGRYVPENAEGVAGSDFALPVDIVVVSIGTTVSEDVKELLGTLERFGAYLRVNPDTMQTSHPKVFAGGDITGAGKTVAACVGDGRKAAEGIARAIPLSVPAIIPKPSRPSLAVEFCGVKFANPFCLSSSPVGNTAEMVSHAFELGWGGAVFKTLNLERDYPIVDPTPRLNALHYGEKRMVGLQNIEMISERPFEQNLKDIAWLKKHYPERAVIVSIMGYSNEGWAELAIGAQRAGADMLELNFSCPQMAVEGAGHKVGQSYDMIRQFTKAVKDAVSIPVMAKMTPNITDIIPVAMAAKEGGADAISAINTLRAITEVDLDAFAPKPTIEGRGSISGYSGAAVKPIALRFIAELAKDENLRLPVSGIGGIETWSDAAMFLLLGAGNLQATTSIMRYGYRIVADMVEGLEDYLLAKGFDNLTQIIGLGLKNLVDPSEHHQTRHVVSSVNQDKCIGCGLCHIVCHDGANQAMRFDREKRKAQTDEERCVGCLLCKHVCPVWDCIASKEGGGAIAGGMHEDALKFVYS
;
A
#
# COMPACT_ATOMS: atom_id res chain seq x y z
N MET A 1 -22.19 -9.61 -10.31
CA MET A 1 -21.20 -9.60 -9.20
C MET A 1 -21.08 -11.03 -8.69
N ASN A 2 -20.03 -11.73 -9.09
CA ASN A 2 -19.86 -13.16 -8.84
C ASN A 2 -19.15 -13.36 -7.49
N THR A 3 -19.81 -12.98 -6.38
CA THR A 3 -19.27 -13.10 -5.02
C THR A 3 -19.40 -14.53 -4.52
N ARG A 4 -18.73 -15.50 -5.17
CA ARG A 4 -18.62 -16.86 -4.63
C ARG A 4 -17.72 -16.93 -3.38
N CYS A 5 -17.02 -15.84 -3.06
CA CYS A 5 -15.95 -15.84 -2.05
C CYS A 5 -16.03 -14.73 -0.97
N GLY A 6 -17.19 -14.08 -0.78
CA GLY A 6 -17.36 -12.98 0.19
C GLY A 6 -16.67 -11.64 -0.20
N ILE A 7 -15.52 -11.68 -0.88
CA ILE A 7 -14.79 -10.51 -1.36
C ILE A 7 -15.35 -9.98 -2.68
N ARG A 8 -15.51 -8.65 -2.76
CA ARG A 8 -15.74 -7.95 -4.01
C ARG A 8 -14.41 -7.83 -4.77
N ASN A 9 -14.33 -8.42 -5.95
CA ASN A 9 -13.18 -8.22 -6.83
C ASN A 9 -13.13 -6.74 -7.26
N MET A 10 -12.11 -6.02 -6.79
CA MET A 10 -11.78 -4.69 -7.28
C MET A 10 -11.01 -4.79 -8.59
N ASP A 11 -11.33 -3.93 -9.54
CA ASP A 11 -10.39 -3.59 -10.61
C ASP A 11 -9.45 -2.47 -10.13
N LEU A 12 -8.52 -2.07 -11.00
CA LEU A 12 -7.54 -1.03 -10.67
C LEU A 12 -8.20 0.29 -10.29
N GLN A 13 -9.29 0.67 -10.96
CA GLN A 13 -10.03 1.88 -10.65
C GLN A 13 -10.68 1.81 -9.26
N GLY A 14 -11.34 0.70 -8.94
CA GLY A 14 -11.96 0.46 -7.65
C GLY A 14 -10.93 0.48 -6.51
N ALA A 15 -9.79 -0.18 -6.71
CA ALA A 15 -8.71 -0.22 -5.74
C ALA A 15 -8.09 1.16 -5.49
N ILE A 16 -7.84 1.96 -6.53
CA ILE A 16 -7.33 3.33 -6.37
C ILE A 16 -8.38 4.24 -5.73
N THR A 17 -9.66 4.05 -6.05
CA THR A 17 -10.75 4.81 -5.45
C THR A 17 -10.85 4.53 -3.94
N GLU A 18 -10.80 3.27 -3.55
CA GLU A 18 -10.78 2.87 -2.13
C GLU A 18 -9.50 3.35 -1.42
N ALA A 19 -8.33 3.21 -2.05
CA ALA A 19 -7.08 3.74 -1.52
C ALA A 19 -7.13 5.26 -1.32
N ASN A 20 -7.83 6.00 -2.20
CA ASN A 20 -8.00 7.44 -2.06
C ASN A 20 -8.83 7.85 -0.84
N ARG A 21 -9.74 7.00 -0.36
CA ARG A 21 -10.49 7.21 0.90
C ARG A 21 -9.59 7.12 2.14
N CYS A 22 -8.46 6.40 2.05
CA CYS A 22 -7.52 6.25 3.15
C CYS A 22 -6.94 7.61 3.58
N LEU A 23 -6.94 7.84 4.89
CA LEU A 23 -6.48 9.07 5.53
C LEU A 23 -4.94 9.17 5.62
N LEU A 24 -4.23 8.06 5.36
CA LEU A 24 -2.78 7.95 5.52
C LEU A 24 -2.35 8.37 6.95
N CYS A 25 -2.94 7.74 7.97
CA CYS A 25 -2.71 8.08 9.37
C CYS A 25 -1.21 8.11 9.72
N HIS A 26 -0.85 8.98 10.67
CA HIS A 26 0.37 8.84 11.46
C HIS A 26 0.14 7.73 12.49
N ASP A 27 1.19 6.96 12.82
CA ASP A 27 1.11 5.81 13.74
C ASP A 27 -0.13 4.95 13.49
N ALA A 28 -0.24 4.43 12.27
CA ALA A 28 -1.50 3.95 11.75
C ALA A 28 -2.02 2.73 12.54
N PRO A 29 -3.20 2.80 13.16
CA PRO A 29 -3.72 1.73 14.02
C PRO A 29 -3.97 0.41 13.27
N CYS A 30 -4.17 0.49 11.95
CA CYS A 30 -4.32 -0.71 11.11
C CYS A 30 -3.03 -1.55 10.98
N ASP A 31 -1.87 -0.99 11.28
CA ASP A 31 -0.60 -1.72 11.29
C ASP A 31 -0.38 -2.50 12.59
N THR A 32 -0.87 -1.98 13.73
CA THR A 32 -0.59 -2.50 15.08
C THR A 32 -1.20 -3.88 15.33
N ASP A 33 -2.45 -4.09 14.93
CA ASP A 33 -3.18 -5.34 15.19
C ASP A 33 -2.98 -6.40 14.08
N CYS A 34 -2.04 -6.17 13.15
CA CYS A 34 -1.78 -7.12 12.07
C CYS A 34 -0.87 -8.26 12.55
N GLY A 35 -1.44 -9.45 12.79
CA GLY A 35 -0.66 -10.63 13.21
C GLY A 35 0.46 -11.04 12.24
N ALA A 36 0.34 -10.69 10.95
CA ALA A 36 1.37 -10.91 9.93
C ALA A 36 2.23 -9.67 9.66
N ASP A 37 1.96 -8.53 10.30
CA ASP A 37 2.67 -7.25 10.13
C ASP A 37 2.77 -6.77 8.67
N THR A 38 1.69 -6.92 7.91
CA THR A 38 1.60 -6.65 6.45
C THR A 38 1.75 -5.16 6.08
N LYS A 39 1.75 -4.25 7.07
CA LYS A 39 1.82 -2.78 6.89
C LYS A 39 0.74 -2.19 5.95
N PRO A 40 -0.57 -2.35 6.25
CA PRO A 40 -1.66 -1.64 5.55
C PRO A 40 -1.40 -0.17 5.24
N SER A 41 -0.86 0.59 6.19
CA SER A 41 -0.62 2.02 5.99
C SER A 41 0.37 2.30 4.86
N GLN A 42 1.37 1.43 4.69
CA GLN A 42 2.43 1.58 3.70
C GLN A 42 1.96 1.15 2.31
N PHE A 43 1.40 -0.06 2.17
CA PHE A 43 1.01 -0.55 0.84
C PHE A 43 -0.18 0.25 0.26
N ILE A 44 -1.10 0.74 1.10
CA ILE A 44 -2.20 1.60 0.64
C ILE A 44 -1.66 2.96 0.21
N ARG A 45 -0.66 3.51 0.92
CA ARG A 45 0.02 4.74 0.50
C ARG A 45 0.71 4.56 -0.85
N GLN A 46 1.47 3.47 -1.02
CA GLN A 46 2.14 3.15 -2.28
C GLN A 46 1.11 3.03 -3.43
N LEU A 47 0.00 2.31 -3.24
CA LEU A 47 -1.08 2.23 -4.22
C LEU A 47 -1.68 3.61 -4.54
N LYS A 48 -1.96 4.43 -3.52
CA LYS A 48 -2.48 5.80 -3.70
C LYS A 48 -1.52 6.70 -4.48
N MET A 49 -0.22 6.48 -4.35
CA MET A 49 0.84 7.21 -5.08
C MET A 49 1.20 6.56 -6.43
N GLY A 50 0.43 5.56 -6.88
CA GLY A 50 0.64 4.87 -8.16
C GLY A 50 1.82 3.88 -8.16
N ASN A 51 2.39 3.53 -7.01
CA ASN A 51 3.47 2.54 -6.87
C ASN A 51 2.87 1.14 -6.56
N ILE A 52 2.19 0.54 -7.55
CA ILE A 52 1.47 -0.74 -7.38
C ILE A 52 2.43 -1.91 -7.10
N LYS A 53 3.55 -1.98 -7.85
CA LYS A 53 4.57 -3.02 -7.66
C LYS A 53 5.25 -2.90 -6.30
N GLY A 54 5.54 -1.69 -5.83
CA GLY A 54 6.02 -1.43 -4.48
C GLY A 54 5.01 -1.86 -3.41
N ALA A 55 3.71 -1.60 -3.62
CA ALA A 55 2.65 -2.04 -2.71
C ALA A 55 2.59 -3.58 -2.59
N ALA A 56 2.60 -4.30 -3.72
CA ALA A 56 2.64 -5.77 -3.73
C ALA A 56 3.93 -6.31 -3.06
N ARG A 57 5.07 -5.68 -3.33
CA ARG A 57 6.37 -6.02 -2.70
C ARG A 57 6.34 -5.83 -1.19
N THR A 58 5.76 -4.74 -0.69
CA THR A 58 5.58 -4.50 0.76
C THR A 58 4.75 -5.61 1.39
N ILE A 59 3.63 -5.99 0.77
CA ILE A 59 2.80 -7.10 1.25
C ILE A 59 3.64 -8.38 1.33
N ARG A 60 4.35 -8.75 0.25
CA ARG A 60 5.12 -10.00 0.18
C ARG A 60 6.30 -10.08 1.13
N ARG A 61 7.03 -8.98 1.30
CA ARG A 61 8.17 -8.91 2.24
C ARG A 61 7.76 -9.09 3.68
N ASN A 62 6.52 -8.74 4.01
CA ASN A 62 6.03 -8.75 5.38
C ASN A 62 5.08 -9.92 5.67
N ASN A 63 4.36 -10.37 4.65
CA ASN A 63 3.41 -11.46 4.69
C ASN A 63 3.54 -12.30 3.41
N ILE A 64 4.30 -13.39 3.49
CA ILE A 64 4.52 -14.27 2.35
C ILE A 64 3.23 -14.89 1.83
N LEU A 65 2.22 -15.05 2.71
CA LEU A 65 0.89 -15.55 2.41
C LEU A 65 -0.13 -14.42 2.22
N GLY A 66 0.30 -13.30 1.61
CA GLY A 66 -0.48 -12.07 1.48
C GLY A 66 -1.84 -12.29 0.80
N GLY A 67 -1.89 -13.03 -0.29
CA GLY A 67 -3.14 -13.32 -0.99
C GLY A 67 -4.05 -14.18 -0.12
N VAL A 68 -3.55 -15.26 0.48
CA VAL A 68 -4.35 -16.08 1.40
C VAL A 68 -4.93 -15.24 2.54
N CYS A 69 -4.10 -14.41 3.18
CA CYS A 69 -4.52 -13.56 4.28
C CYS A 69 -5.62 -12.56 3.86
N ALA A 70 -5.58 -12.05 2.63
CA ALA A 70 -6.63 -11.16 2.13
C ALA A 70 -8.01 -11.84 2.14
N TYR A 71 -8.07 -13.16 1.89
CA TYR A 71 -9.33 -13.90 1.82
C TYR A 71 -9.84 -14.43 3.16
N VAL A 72 -8.94 -14.73 4.10
CA VAL A 72 -9.29 -15.49 5.31
C VAL A 72 -9.09 -14.73 6.62
N CYS A 73 -8.45 -13.55 6.59
CA CYS A 73 -8.26 -12.77 7.82
C CYS A 73 -9.58 -12.20 8.33
N PRO A 74 -9.84 -12.27 9.64
CA PRO A 74 -10.98 -11.61 10.26
C PRO A 74 -10.69 -10.12 10.44
N THR A 75 -10.65 -9.35 9.35
CA THR A 75 -10.20 -7.94 9.36
C THR A 75 -11.05 -7.06 10.27
N CYS A 76 -12.34 -7.36 10.43
CA CYS A 76 -13.25 -6.65 11.33
C CYS A 76 -12.85 -6.77 12.81
N ARG A 77 -11.94 -7.69 13.15
CA ARG A 77 -11.36 -7.88 14.48
C ARG A 77 -9.90 -7.47 14.56
N LEU A 78 -9.28 -7.13 13.44
CA LEU A 78 -7.86 -6.81 13.28
C LEU A 78 -7.69 -5.41 12.66
N CYS A 79 -7.05 -5.31 11.49
CA CYS A 79 -6.64 -4.05 10.88
C CYS A 79 -7.79 -3.07 10.59
N GLU A 80 -9.00 -3.56 10.25
CA GLU A 80 -10.14 -2.68 9.94
C GLU A 80 -10.88 -2.22 11.21
N LYS A 81 -10.81 -2.99 12.30
CA LYS A 81 -11.37 -2.61 13.60
C LYS A 81 -10.79 -1.28 14.10
N GLY A 82 -9.47 -1.13 13.99
CA GLY A 82 -8.76 0.06 14.44
C GLY A 82 -8.78 1.23 13.45
N CYS A 83 -9.36 1.07 12.26
CA CYS A 83 -9.25 2.07 11.20
C CYS A 83 -9.89 3.41 11.61
N SER A 84 -9.08 4.48 11.63
CA SER A 84 -9.55 5.81 12.02
C SER A 84 -10.62 6.38 11.07
N ARG A 85 -10.74 5.85 9.85
CA ARG A 85 -11.77 6.27 8.87
C ARG A 85 -13.18 5.97 9.36
N SER A 86 -13.37 4.98 10.23
CA SER A 86 -14.66 4.67 10.86
C SER A 86 -15.24 5.83 11.68
N GLY A 87 -14.43 6.84 12.03
CA GLY A 87 -14.94 8.09 12.64
C GLY A 87 -15.59 9.06 11.64
N LEU A 88 -15.49 8.81 10.34
CA LEU A 88 -16.11 9.59 9.27
C LEU A 88 -17.24 8.81 8.58
N ASP A 89 -16.97 7.58 8.15
CA ASP A 89 -17.94 6.71 7.46
C ASP A 89 -17.73 5.22 7.83
N GLU A 90 -17.08 4.43 6.98
CA GLU A 90 -16.80 3.00 7.16
C GLU A 90 -15.28 2.77 7.07
N PRO A 91 -14.73 1.71 7.70
CA PRO A 91 -13.32 1.41 7.58
C PRO A 91 -12.90 1.22 6.11
N ILE A 92 -11.61 1.48 5.84
CA ILE A 92 -11.02 1.12 4.54
C ILE A 92 -11.08 -0.38 4.36
N ARG A 93 -11.44 -0.84 3.16
CA ARG A 93 -11.49 -2.27 2.81
C ARG A 93 -10.09 -2.78 2.51
N ILE A 94 -9.31 -2.98 3.57
CA ILE A 94 -7.89 -3.33 3.54
C ILE A 94 -7.72 -4.70 2.88
N ASN A 95 -8.58 -5.66 3.20
CA ASN A 95 -8.53 -6.98 2.59
C ASN A 95 -8.83 -6.95 1.08
N GLU A 96 -9.82 -6.17 0.62
CA GLU A 96 -10.16 -6.04 -0.80
C GLU A 96 -8.99 -5.40 -1.58
N ILE A 97 -8.33 -4.37 -1.03
CA ILE A 97 -7.11 -3.80 -1.61
C ILE A 97 -5.96 -4.82 -1.64
N GLN A 98 -5.75 -5.58 -0.56
CA GLN A 98 -4.70 -6.59 -0.49
C GLN A 98 -4.95 -7.73 -1.48
N ALA A 99 -6.20 -8.17 -1.65
CA ALA A 99 -6.62 -9.16 -2.63
C ALA A 99 -6.39 -8.64 -4.06
N PHE A 100 -6.70 -7.36 -4.32
CA PHE A 100 -6.39 -6.72 -5.60
C PHE A 100 -4.89 -6.72 -5.88
N LEU A 101 -4.06 -6.24 -4.95
CA LEU A 101 -2.61 -6.11 -5.16
C LEU A 101 -1.91 -7.45 -5.39
N THR A 102 -2.30 -8.48 -4.64
CA THR A 102 -1.76 -9.84 -4.80
C THR A 102 -2.31 -10.54 -6.05
N GLY A 103 -3.55 -10.26 -6.43
CA GLY A 103 -4.11 -10.67 -7.71
C GLY A 103 -3.41 -10.00 -8.91
N TYR A 104 -3.08 -8.71 -8.77
CA TYR A 104 -2.35 -7.93 -9.78
C TYR A 104 -0.92 -8.43 -9.95
N GLU A 105 -0.22 -8.72 -8.85
CA GLU A 105 1.08 -9.39 -8.85
C GLU A 105 1.06 -10.68 -9.67
N ARG A 106 0.05 -11.54 -9.44
CA ARG A 106 -0.15 -12.79 -10.18
C ARG A 106 -0.42 -12.56 -11.66
N ALA A 107 -1.34 -11.64 -11.98
CA ALA A 107 -1.77 -11.37 -13.35
C ALA A 107 -0.62 -10.82 -14.21
N GLU A 108 0.15 -9.89 -13.65
CA GLU A 108 1.28 -9.23 -14.33
C GLU A 108 2.61 -9.98 -14.15
N ARG A 109 2.61 -11.13 -13.46
CA ARG A 109 3.80 -11.96 -13.17
C ARG A 109 4.94 -11.15 -12.55
N LEU A 110 4.62 -10.27 -11.61
CA LEU A 110 5.59 -9.37 -11.02
C LEU A 110 6.62 -10.15 -10.19
N LYS A 111 7.91 -10.03 -10.56
CA LYS A 111 9.00 -10.54 -9.72
C LYS A 111 9.20 -9.59 -8.52
N VAL A 112 8.66 -9.97 -7.36
CA VAL A 112 8.70 -9.14 -6.14
C VAL A 112 9.60 -9.71 -5.03
N LEU A 113 9.93 -11.00 -5.09
CA LEU A 113 10.83 -11.69 -4.16
C LEU A 113 11.96 -12.41 -4.90
N GLU A 114 13.13 -12.47 -4.28
CA GLU A 114 14.29 -13.19 -4.77
C GLU A 114 15.12 -13.68 -3.58
N ALA A 115 15.42 -14.99 -3.55
CA ALA A 115 16.23 -15.59 -2.50
C ALA A 115 17.72 -15.54 -2.86
N PRO A 116 18.62 -15.34 -1.87
CA PRO A 116 20.06 -15.51 -2.06
C PRO A 116 20.45 -16.96 -2.39
N ALA A 117 21.72 -17.14 -2.76
CA ALA A 117 22.33 -18.46 -2.76
C ALA A 117 22.27 -19.09 -1.35
N ARG A 118 22.09 -20.41 -1.30
CA ARG A 118 22.00 -21.16 -0.04
C ARG A 118 23.37 -21.22 0.65
N GLY A 119 23.38 -20.93 1.95
CA GLY A 119 24.54 -21.01 2.83
C GLY A 119 24.78 -22.40 3.39
N ASP A 120 25.54 -22.47 4.48
CA ASP A 120 26.06 -23.73 5.06
C ASP A 120 25.16 -24.38 6.12
N LYS A 121 24.09 -23.71 6.55
CA LYS A 121 23.17 -24.21 7.58
C LYS A 121 21.89 -24.80 7.01
N LYS A 122 21.47 -25.94 7.57
CA LYS A 122 20.28 -26.70 7.16
C LYS A 122 19.20 -26.64 8.24
N ILE A 123 17.99 -26.22 7.86
CA ILE A 123 16.84 -26.15 8.77
C ILE A 123 15.73 -27.09 8.29
N ALA A 124 15.25 -27.93 9.21
CA ALA A 124 14.07 -28.77 8.97
C ALA A 124 12.82 -28.05 9.46
N VAL A 125 11.78 -28.00 8.62
CA VAL A 125 10.45 -27.50 8.98
C VAL A 125 9.48 -28.68 8.96
N ILE A 126 8.76 -28.92 10.06
CA ILE A 126 7.79 -30.01 10.15
C ILE A 126 6.37 -29.42 10.06
N GLY A 127 5.67 -29.79 8.98
CA GLY A 127 4.35 -29.28 8.61
C GLY A 127 4.43 -28.12 7.60
N SER A 128 3.56 -28.17 6.59
CA SER A 128 3.46 -27.13 5.54
C SER A 128 2.23 -26.23 5.69
N GLY A 129 1.76 -26.05 6.93
CA GLY A 129 0.72 -25.06 7.24
C GLY A 129 1.23 -23.62 7.12
N PRO A 130 0.39 -22.61 7.45
CA PRO A 130 0.76 -21.20 7.31
C PRO A 130 2.06 -20.81 8.02
N ALA A 131 2.27 -21.29 9.25
CA ALA A 131 3.49 -21.02 10.01
C ALA A 131 4.73 -21.67 9.38
N GLY A 132 4.61 -22.92 8.93
CA GLY A 132 5.70 -23.65 8.29
C GLY A 132 6.13 -23.04 6.96
N LEU A 133 5.15 -22.70 6.12
CA LEU A 133 5.40 -21.99 4.85
C LEU A 133 6.04 -20.61 5.08
N SER A 134 5.55 -19.87 6.09
CA SER A 134 6.13 -18.59 6.48
C SER A 134 7.58 -18.73 6.94
N ALA A 135 7.85 -19.59 7.92
CA ALA A 135 9.21 -19.82 8.42
C ALA A 135 10.15 -20.27 7.30
N ALA A 136 9.71 -21.22 6.47
CA ALA A 136 10.52 -21.72 5.37
C ALA A 136 10.88 -20.64 4.35
N ALA A 137 9.92 -19.80 3.97
CA ALA A 137 10.15 -18.69 3.05
C ALA A 137 11.13 -17.65 3.62
N TYR A 138 10.92 -17.21 4.87
CA TYR A 138 11.80 -16.22 5.49
C TYR A 138 13.21 -16.75 5.74
N LEU A 139 13.35 -18.03 6.09
CA LEU A 139 14.65 -18.68 6.21
C LEU A 139 15.36 -18.79 4.85
N ALA A 140 14.63 -19.15 3.78
CA ALA A 140 15.18 -19.19 2.43
C ALA A 140 15.64 -17.79 1.96
N LEU A 141 14.85 -16.74 2.24
CA LEU A 141 15.21 -15.35 1.96
C LEU A 141 16.45 -14.88 2.76
N LYS A 142 16.75 -15.51 3.90
CA LYS A 142 17.98 -15.31 4.69
C LYS A 142 19.13 -16.22 4.27
N GLY A 143 18.95 -17.06 3.26
CA GLY A 143 19.98 -17.96 2.70
C GLY A 143 20.14 -19.29 3.40
N TYR A 144 19.21 -19.73 4.24
CA TYR A 144 19.26 -21.07 4.81
C TYR A 144 18.86 -22.13 3.79
N ALA A 145 19.47 -23.32 3.86
CA ALA A 145 18.96 -24.48 3.16
C ALA A 145 17.79 -25.07 3.95
N VAL A 146 16.58 -25.01 3.39
CA VAL A 146 15.35 -25.40 4.09
C VAL A 146 14.72 -26.62 3.45
N THR A 147 14.38 -27.61 4.28
CA THR A 147 13.57 -28.77 3.88
C THR A 147 12.31 -28.81 4.73
N VAL A 148 11.15 -28.83 4.07
CA VAL A 148 9.82 -28.92 4.70
C VAL A 148 9.32 -30.36 4.57
N PHE A 149 9.01 -30.99 5.70
CA PHE A 149 8.43 -32.33 5.78
C PHE A 149 6.92 -32.20 5.99
N GLU A 150 6.15 -32.73 5.05
CA GLU A 150 4.69 -32.70 5.07
C GLU A 150 4.12 -34.12 5.07
N LYS A 151 3.22 -34.40 6.02
CA LYS A 151 2.53 -35.68 6.17
C LYS A 151 1.61 -35.96 4.97
N ALA A 152 0.88 -34.95 4.51
CA ALA A 152 -0.04 -35.07 3.39
C ALA A 152 0.69 -35.11 2.03
N LEU A 153 -0.03 -35.53 0.99
CA LEU A 153 0.53 -35.60 -0.38
C LEU A 153 0.70 -34.24 -1.05
N LYS A 154 0.01 -33.20 -0.56
CA LYS A 154 0.13 -31.83 -1.05
C LYS A 154 0.33 -30.87 0.11
N ILE A 155 1.14 -29.84 -0.10
CA ILE A 155 1.45 -28.80 0.87
C ILE A 155 0.33 -27.77 1.06
N GLY A 156 0.31 -27.10 2.20
CA GLY A 156 -0.63 -26.01 2.53
C GLY A 156 -1.41 -26.20 3.82
N GLY A 157 -1.29 -27.36 4.48
CA GLY A 157 -1.96 -27.65 5.76
C GLY A 157 -3.44 -27.26 5.79
N VAL A 158 -3.87 -26.57 6.84
CA VAL A 158 -5.28 -26.13 7.01
C VAL A 158 -5.79 -25.25 5.85
N LEU A 159 -4.93 -24.53 5.14
CA LEU A 159 -5.33 -23.74 3.97
C LEU A 159 -5.86 -24.65 2.85
N ARG A 160 -5.19 -25.79 2.64
CA ARG A 160 -5.57 -26.76 1.60
C ARG A 160 -6.65 -27.72 2.07
N TYR A 161 -6.63 -28.16 3.32
CA TYR A 161 -7.51 -29.25 3.77
C TYR A 161 -8.66 -28.79 4.68
N GLY A 162 -8.57 -27.62 5.30
CA GLY A 162 -9.58 -27.10 6.25
C GLY A 162 -10.47 -26.01 5.67
N ILE A 163 -9.89 -24.93 5.12
CA ILE A 163 -10.66 -23.75 4.70
C ILE A 163 -11.42 -24.03 3.39
N PRO A 164 -12.74 -23.83 3.29
CA PRO A 164 -13.52 -24.18 2.10
C PRO A 164 -13.26 -23.26 0.89
N MET A 165 -13.58 -23.74 -0.32
CA MET A 165 -13.31 -23.03 -1.58
C MET A 165 -14.10 -21.72 -1.75
N HIS A 166 -15.25 -21.61 -1.09
CA HIS A 166 -16.06 -20.37 -1.06
C HIS A 166 -15.49 -19.31 -0.10
N ARG A 167 -14.35 -19.60 0.54
CA ARG A 167 -13.61 -18.64 1.35
C ARG A 167 -12.19 -18.43 0.86
N LEU A 168 -11.52 -19.49 0.44
CA LEU A 168 -10.19 -19.42 -0.12
C LEU A 168 -10.17 -20.12 -1.49
N PRO A 169 -10.10 -19.37 -2.60
CA PRO A 169 -9.98 -19.96 -3.93
C PRO A 169 -8.68 -20.76 -4.03
N MET A 170 -8.76 -21.99 -4.53
CA MET A 170 -7.59 -22.88 -4.62
C MET A 170 -6.49 -22.30 -5.51
N GLU A 171 -6.87 -21.56 -6.56
CA GLU A 171 -5.91 -20.89 -7.44
C GLU A 171 -5.06 -19.82 -6.73
N VAL A 172 -5.63 -19.12 -5.75
CA VAL A 172 -4.90 -18.16 -4.92
C VAL A 172 -3.87 -18.92 -4.10
N LEU A 173 -4.29 -19.97 -3.40
CA LEU A 173 -3.39 -20.80 -2.59
C LEU A 173 -2.28 -21.47 -3.42
N ASP A 174 -2.62 -22.02 -4.58
CA ASP A 174 -1.66 -22.70 -5.45
C ASP A 174 -0.60 -21.72 -5.98
N HIS A 175 -1.00 -20.50 -6.35
CA HIS A 175 -0.04 -19.46 -6.74
C HIS A 175 0.87 -19.02 -5.59
N GLU A 176 0.31 -18.84 -4.39
CA GLU A 176 1.09 -18.46 -3.20
C GLU A 176 2.15 -19.52 -2.88
N ILE A 177 1.79 -20.79 -3.00
CA ILE A 177 2.70 -21.92 -2.83
C ILE A 177 3.77 -21.93 -3.93
N GLU A 178 3.40 -21.64 -5.19
CA GLU A 178 4.34 -21.55 -6.30
C GLU A 178 5.41 -20.47 -6.06
N VAL A 179 5.00 -19.28 -5.61
CA VAL A 179 5.91 -18.19 -5.24
C VAL A 179 6.89 -18.65 -4.14
N ILE A 180 6.38 -19.33 -3.10
CA ILE A 180 7.21 -19.84 -2.00
C ILE A 180 8.17 -20.93 -2.50
N ALA A 181 7.69 -21.87 -3.31
CA ALA A 181 8.52 -22.93 -3.89
C ALA A 181 9.63 -22.36 -4.80
N GLY A 182 9.35 -21.26 -5.50
CA GLY A 182 10.31 -20.50 -6.30
C GLY A 182 11.50 -19.94 -5.50
N LEU A 183 11.43 -19.88 -4.17
CA LEU A 183 12.56 -19.49 -3.30
C LEU A 183 13.59 -20.62 -3.11
N GLY A 184 13.39 -21.77 -3.75
CA GLY A 184 14.31 -22.90 -3.67
C GLY A 184 14.21 -23.65 -2.34
N ILE A 185 13.00 -23.84 -1.81
CA ILE A 185 12.74 -24.69 -0.64
C ILE A 185 12.51 -26.13 -1.10
N GLU A 186 13.08 -27.12 -0.39
CA GLU A 186 12.81 -28.52 -0.66
C GLU A 186 11.53 -28.97 0.08
N PHE A 187 10.56 -29.52 -0.64
CA PHE A 187 9.33 -30.07 -0.03
C PHE A 187 9.31 -31.58 -0.14
N LYS A 188 9.20 -32.26 1.00
CA LYS A 188 9.02 -33.72 1.10
C LYS A 188 7.59 -34.01 1.54
N CYS A 189 6.72 -34.25 0.56
CA CYS A 189 5.31 -34.62 0.79
C CYS A 189 5.18 -36.13 1.06
N GLY A 190 4.15 -36.54 1.80
CA GLY A 190 3.99 -37.93 2.25
C GLY A 190 5.04 -38.38 3.26
N ALA A 191 5.84 -37.45 3.80
CA ALA A 191 6.93 -37.71 4.72
C ALA A 191 6.50 -37.30 6.14
N GLU A 192 5.78 -38.20 6.80
CA GLU A 192 5.37 -38.01 8.19
C GLU A 192 6.57 -38.20 9.13
N ILE A 193 6.83 -37.20 9.98
CA ILE A 193 7.80 -37.30 11.07
C ILE A 193 7.04 -37.67 12.35
N LYS A 194 7.36 -38.82 12.93
CA LYS A 194 6.70 -39.37 14.12
C LYS A 194 7.68 -40.11 15.02
N GLY A 195 7.30 -40.27 16.27
CA GLY A 195 8.08 -40.98 17.29
C GLY A 195 8.84 -40.02 18.21
N LYS A 196 9.09 -40.49 19.43
CA LYS A 196 9.63 -39.70 20.54
C LYS A 196 10.94 -38.98 20.28
N ASP A 197 11.84 -39.60 19.52
CA ASP A 197 13.19 -39.10 19.27
C ASP A 197 13.37 -38.45 17.89
N ALA A 198 12.30 -38.39 17.08
CA ALA A 198 12.39 -38.02 15.67
C ALA A 198 12.93 -36.60 15.43
N ILE A 199 12.59 -35.64 16.30
CA ILE A 199 13.14 -34.27 16.25
C ILE A 199 14.66 -34.28 16.48
N PHE A 200 15.12 -35.07 17.46
CA PHE A 200 16.54 -35.18 17.77
C PHE A 200 17.30 -35.96 16.70
N ASP A 201 16.66 -36.94 16.07
CA ASP A 201 17.25 -37.68 14.96
C ASP A 201 17.44 -36.79 13.73
N LEU A 202 16.53 -35.84 13.44
CA LEU A 202 16.78 -34.82 12.43
C LEU A 202 18.04 -34.00 12.75
N LEU A 203 18.24 -33.59 14.00
CA LEU A 203 19.44 -32.86 14.42
C LEU A 203 20.72 -33.72 14.28
N LYS A 204 20.66 -35.00 14.64
CA LYS A 204 21.78 -35.96 14.45
C LYS A 204 22.08 -36.20 12.97
N ASN A 205 21.05 -36.19 12.12
CA ASN A 205 21.14 -36.41 10.68
C ASN A 205 21.54 -35.15 9.89
N GLY A 206 22.12 -34.15 10.55
CA GLY A 206 22.79 -33.02 9.90
C GLY A 206 21.92 -31.79 9.66
N TYR A 207 20.76 -31.67 10.31
CA TYR A 207 20.05 -30.39 10.40
C TYR A 207 20.57 -29.59 11.61
N ASP A 208 20.83 -28.30 11.41
CA ASP A 208 21.32 -27.41 12.46
C ASP A 208 20.20 -26.94 13.39
N GLY A 209 18.96 -26.91 12.90
CA GLY A 209 17.77 -26.52 13.67
C GLY A 209 16.47 -27.11 13.10
N VAL A 210 15.43 -27.13 13.95
CA VAL A 210 14.10 -27.65 13.61
C VAL A 210 13.03 -26.62 13.96
N PHE A 211 12.08 -26.39 13.06
CA PHE A 211 10.86 -25.61 13.31
C PHE A 211 9.62 -26.51 13.26
N LEU A 212 8.83 -26.50 14.33
CA LEU A 212 7.62 -27.30 14.50
C LEU A 212 6.38 -26.46 14.18
N SER A 213 5.64 -26.88 13.16
CA SER A 213 4.39 -26.23 12.71
C SER A 213 3.31 -27.26 12.34
N VAL A 214 3.22 -28.34 13.13
CA VAL A 214 2.32 -29.47 12.91
C VAL A 214 0.84 -29.17 13.18
N GLY A 215 0.54 -28.02 13.80
CA GLY A 215 -0.82 -27.61 14.14
C GLY A 215 -1.47 -28.52 15.20
N LEU A 216 -2.81 -28.49 15.24
CA LEU A 216 -3.64 -29.35 16.11
C LEU A 216 -4.42 -30.32 15.22
N ASP A 217 -4.08 -31.60 15.25
CA ASP A 217 -4.50 -32.59 14.25
C ASP A 217 -5.69 -33.46 14.67
N LYS A 218 -6.15 -33.36 15.93
CA LYS A 218 -7.25 -34.18 16.47
C LYS A 218 -8.46 -33.34 16.82
N PRO A 219 -9.61 -33.51 16.15
CA PRO A 219 -10.88 -32.87 16.55
C PRO A 219 -11.32 -33.27 17.96
N ARG A 220 -11.94 -32.34 18.68
CA ARG A 220 -12.56 -32.61 19.99
C ARG A 220 -13.91 -33.30 19.82
N ARG A 221 -14.22 -34.21 20.75
CA ARG A 221 -15.51 -34.89 20.88
C ARG A 221 -16.38 -34.17 21.92
N LEU A 222 -17.69 -34.18 21.72
CA LEU A 222 -18.72 -33.67 22.64
C LEU A 222 -18.80 -34.50 23.93
N GLY A 223 -18.56 -35.81 23.85
CA GLY A 223 -18.68 -36.72 24.99
C GLY A 223 -20.13 -37.02 25.38
N VAL A 224 -21.05 -36.95 24.42
CA VAL A 224 -22.50 -37.20 24.63
C VAL A 224 -22.91 -38.57 24.08
N LYS A 225 -24.01 -39.11 24.61
CA LYS A 225 -24.58 -40.37 24.11
C LYS A 225 -24.99 -40.21 22.64
N GLY A 226 -24.67 -41.21 21.82
CA GLY A 226 -24.99 -41.25 20.39
C GLY A 226 -23.91 -40.67 19.47
N GLU A 227 -22.78 -40.19 20.00
CA GLU A 227 -21.71 -39.55 19.21
C GLU A 227 -20.97 -40.49 18.22
N GLU A 228 -21.05 -41.81 18.40
CA GLU A 228 -20.47 -42.80 17.47
C GLU A 228 -21.43 -43.28 16.38
N ALA A 229 -22.61 -42.64 16.24
CA ALA A 229 -23.64 -43.07 15.30
C ALA A 229 -23.29 -42.75 13.83
N ASP A 230 -23.86 -43.54 12.90
CA ASP A 230 -23.79 -43.24 11.47
C ASP A 230 -24.56 -41.94 11.18
N GLY A 231 -23.90 -40.98 10.52
CA GLY A 231 -24.39 -39.60 10.35
C GLY A 231 -23.71 -38.57 11.26
N VAL A 232 -22.84 -38.98 12.20
CA VAL A 232 -21.99 -38.05 12.95
C VAL A 232 -20.65 -37.87 12.24
N TYR A 233 -20.26 -36.62 11.99
CA TYR A 233 -19.00 -36.27 11.36
C TYR A 233 -18.22 -35.29 12.21
N MET A 234 -16.91 -35.47 12.26
CA MET A 234 -16.01 -34.41 12.70
C MET A 234 -15.88 -33.35 11.62
N TRP A 235 -15.75 -32.09 12.02
CA TRP A 235 -15.60 -30.98 11.09
C TRP A 235 -14.47 -31.19 10.07
N SER A 236 -13.36 -31.81 10.50
CA SER A 236 -12.18 -32.04 9.66
C SER A 236 -12.50 -32.97 8.50
N ASP A 237 -13.18 -34.09 8.76
CA ASP A 237 -13.53 -35.08 7.75
C ASP A 237 -14.65 -34.56 6.85
N PHE A 238 -15.59 -33.81 7.44
CA PHE A 238 -16.70 -33.19 6.73
C PHE A 238 -16.22 -32.15 5.70
N LEU A 239 -15.34 -31.23 6.09
CA LEU A 239 -14.77 -30.24 5.18
C LEU A 239 -13.75 -30.85 4.21
N ALA A 240 -12.96 -31.84 4.63
CA ALA A 240 -12.08 -32.56 3.72
C ALA A 240 -12.87 -33.25 2.60
N LEU A 241 -14.03 -33.84 2.91
CA LEU A 241 -14.93 -34.40 1.92
C LEU A 241 -15.49 -33.31 0.98
N ALA A 242 -15.89 -32.16 1.51
CA ALA A 242 -16.33 -31.01 0.72
C ALA A 242 -15.25 -30.46 -0.23
N LYS A 243 -13.96 -30.75 0.03
CA LYS A 243 -12.83 -30.33 -0.81
C LYS A 243 -12.27 -31.43 -1.71
N LYS A 244 -12.73 -32.68 -1.57
CA LYS A 244 -12.13 -33.86 -2.21
C LYS A 244 -12.19 -33.81 -3.75
N SER A 245 -13.27 -33.26 -4.30
CA SER A 245 -13.44 -33.04 -5.74
C SER A 245 -13.92 -31.63 -6.05
N ALA A 246 -13.52 -31.09 -7.21
CA ALA A 246 -13.92 -29.76 -7.66
C ALA A 246 -15.44 -29.63 -7.87
N ASP A 247 -16.12 -30.72 -8.24
CA ASP A 247 -17.57 -30.78 -8.43
C ASP A 247 -18.35 -31.11 -7.16
N GLN A 248 -17.65 -31.41 -6.05
CA GLN A 248 -18.21 -31.77 -4.75
C GLN A 248 -19.29 -32.86 -4.79
N LYS A 249 -19.28 -33.75 -5.79
CA LYS A 249 -20.36 -34.74 -5.99
C LYS A 249 -20.58 -35.63 -4.77
N ASP A 250 -19.51 -36.19 -4.21
CA ASP A 250 -19.59 -37.08 -3.04
C ASP A 250 -20.19 -36.34 -1.83
N PHE A 251 -19.78 -35.09 -1.63
CA PHE A 251 -20.27 -34.26 -0.53
C PHE A 251 -21.72 -33.82 -0.74
N ALA A 252 -22.11 -33.46 -1.96
CA ALA A 252 -23.49 -33.18 -2.31
C ALA A 252 -24.38 -34.41 -2.11
N MET A 253 -23.93 -35.59 -2.52
CA MET A 253 -24.65 -36.85 -2.27
C MET A 253 -24.82 -37.12 -0.77
N LEU A 254 -23.84 -36.72 0.05
CA LEU A 254 -23.94 -36.85 1.50
C LEU A 254 -25.04 -35.97 2.10
N VAL A 255 -25.14 -34.69 1.71
CA VAL A 255 -25.97 -33.70 2.44
C VAL A 255 -27.25 -33.28 1.72
N LYS A 256 -27.38 -33.53 0.41
CA LYS A 256 -28.50 -33.02 -0.40
C LYS A 256 -29.85 -33.53 0.11
N GLY A 257 -30.77 -32.60 0.33
CA GLY A 257 -32.11 -32.88 0.85
C GLY A 257 -32.16 -33.31 2.32
N LYS A 258 -31.03 -33.28 3.04
CA LYS A 258 -30.96 -33.65 4.47
C LYS A 258 -30.98 -32.43 5.38
N ASN A 259 -31.34 -32.68 6.63
CA ASN A 259 -31.26 -31.72 7.73
C ASN A 259 -29.96 -31.93 8.51
N VAL A 260 -29.18 -30.87 8.69
CA VAL A 260 -27.83 -30.93 9.30
C VAL A 260 -27.80 -30.09 10.57
N ALA A 261 -27.28 -30.62 11.67
CA ALA A 261 -26.91 -29.84 12.86
C ALA A 261 -25.39 -29.69 12.93
N VAL A 262 -24.90 -28.46 12.90
CA VAL A 262 -23.49 -28.12 13.13
C VAL A 262 -23.35 -27.60 14.55
N ILE A 263 -22.47 -28.21 15.33
CA ILE A 263 -22.27 -27.89 16.75
C ILE A 263 -20.98 -27.08 16.91
N GLY A 264 -21.12 -25.81 17.26
CA GLY A 264 -20.05 -24.83 17.40
C GLY A 264 -20.45 -23.44 16.90
N GLY A 265 -19.76 -22.39 17.37
CA GLY A 265 -20.02 -20.99 16.99
C GLY A 265 -18.86 -20.28 16.26
N GLY A 266 -17.73 -20.96 16.05
CA GLY A 266 -16.54 -20.38 15.41
C GLY A 266 -16.55 -20.46 13.88
N SER A 267 -15.50 -19.92 13.24
CA SER A 267 -15.36 -19.87 11.78
C SER A 267 -15.52 -21.25 11.11
N VAL A 268 -14.92 -22.30 11.69
CA VAL A 268 -15.03 -23.67 11.18
C VAL A 268 -16.48 -24.19 11.20
N ALA A 269 -17.27 -23.80 12.21
CA ALA A 269 -18.67 -24.19 12.29
C ALA A 269 -19.47 -23.53 11.16
N LEU A 270 -19.26 -22.22 10.93
CA LEU A 270 -19.93 -21.52 9.84
C LEU A 270 -19.48 -22.02 8.46
N ASP A 271 -18.21 -22.39 8.31
CA ASP A 271 -17.68 -23.02 7.10
C ASP A 271 -18.36 -24.37 6.81
N CYS A 272 -18.55 -25.21 7.83
CA CYS A 272 -19.31 -26.47 7.70
C CYS A 272 -20.75 -26.20 7.30
N ALA A 273 -21.40 -25.26 7.99
CA ALA A 273 -22.81 -24.95 7.79
C ALA A 273 -23.08 -24.35 6.39
N ALA A 274 -22.24 -23.40 5.96
CA ALA A 274 -22.31 -22.81 4.62
C ALA A 274 -22.00 -23.84 3.53
N SER A 275 -20.97 -24.67 3.72
CA SER A 275 -20.65 -25.75 2.77
C SER A 275 -21.82 -26.71 2.58
N ALA A 276 -22.45 -27.16 3.68
CA ALA A 276 -23.63 -28.02 3.61
C ALA A 276 -24.79 -27.36 2.87
N LYS A 277 -25.02 -26.05 3.11
CA LYS A 277 -26.05 -25.28 2.40
C LYS A 277 -25.78 -25.17 0.90
N TYR A 278 -24.56 -24.82 0.49
CA TYR A 278 -24.19 -24.75 -0.92
C TYR A 278 -24.30 -26.10 -1.63
N ALA A 279 -24.08 -27.20 -0.92
CA ALA A 279 -24.20 -28.56 -1.44
C ALA A 279 -25.65 -29.12 -1.45
N GLY A 280 -26.64 -28.33 -1.01
CA GLY A 280 -28.06 -28.64 -1.17
C GLY A 280 -28.76 -29.23 0.06
N ALA A 281 -28.23 -29.04 1.28
CA ALA A 281 -28.93 -29.40 2.52
C ALA A 281 -30.23 -28.58 2.69
N ASP A 282 -31.33 -29.25 3.04
CA ASP A 282 -32.66 -28.63 3.15
C ASP A 282 -32.72 -27.65 4.34
N ARG A 283 -32.30 -28.11 5.53
CA ARG A 283 -32.15 -27.26 6.71
C ARG A 283 -30.78 -27.46 7.35
N VAL A 284 -30.16 -26.36 7.75
CA VAL A 284 -28.89 -26.39 8.49
C VAL A 284 -29.07 -25.57 9.76
N TYR A 285 -28.84 -26.22 10.89
CA TYR A 285 -28.87 -25.64 12.22
C TYR A 285 -27.44 -25.41 12.69
N CYS A 286 -27.14 -24.22 13.19
CA CYS A 286 -25.89 -23.92 13.88
C CYS A 286 -26.20 -23.80 15.37
N VAL A 287 -25.75 -24.75 16.18
CA VAL A 287 -25.98 -24.78 17.63
C VAL A 287 -24.70 -24.33 18.32
N SER A 288 -24.75 -23.22 19.05
CA SER A 288 -23.61 -22.62 19.75
C SER A 288 -23.93 -22.40 21.22
N LEU A 289 -22.91 -22.48 22.07
CA LEU A 289 -23.06 -22.09 23.47
C LEU A 289 -23.21 -20.57 23.59
N GLU A 290 -22.54 -19.84 22.72
CA GLU A 290 -22.53 -18.39 22.65
C GLU A 290 -23.86 -17.84 22.12
N ALA A 291 -24.23 -16.65 22.61
CA ALA A 291 -25.25 -15.82 21.99
C ALA A 291 -24.81 -15.35 20.58
N MET A 292 -25.75 -14.83 19.78
CA MET A 292 -25.47 -14.39 18.40
C MET A 292 -24.38 -13.32 18.31
N GLU A 293 -24.36 -12.40 19.28
CA GLU A 293 -23.40 -11.31 19.40
C GLU A 293 -22.04 -11.79 19.94
N GLU A 294 -22.02 -12.92 20.63
CA GLU A 294 -20.86 -13.53 21.29
C GLU A 294 -20.12 -14.54 20.40
N LEU A 295 -20.71 -14.91 19.25
CA LEU A 295 -20.14 -15.89 18.33
C LEU A 295 -18.66 -15.57 17.99
N PRO A 296 -17.75 -16.56 18.14
CA PRO A 296 -16.35 -16.35 17.78
C PRO A 296 -16.09 -16.11 16.29
N ALA A 297 -17.04 -16.47 15.41
CA ALA A 297 -16.92 -16.29 13.97
C ALA A 297 -16.86 -14.81 13.54
N ASP A 298 -16.23 -14.57 12.39
CA ASP A 298 -16.08 -13.23 11.81
C ASP A 298 -17.44 -12.62 11.39
N SER A 299 -17.55 -11.29 11.32
CA SER A 299 -18.79 -10.65 10.86
C SER A 299 -19.17 -11.05 9.44
N GLU A 300 -18.19 -11.24 8.56
CA GLU A 300 -18.44 -11.63 7.17
C GLU A 300 -18.93 -13.08 7.08
N GLU A 301 -18.34 -13.98 7.87
CA GLU A 301 -18.79 -15.38 7.97
C GLU A 301 -20.22 -15.46 8.50
N ARG A 302 -20.57 -14.63 9.50
CA ARG A 302 -21.94 -14.52 10.01
C ARG A 302 -22.92 -13.97 8.97
N ARG A 303 -22.50 -12.97 8.17
CA ARG A 303 -23.30 -12.44 7.06
C ARG A 303 -23.58 -13.51 6.02
N ILE A 304 -22.56 -14.24 5.57
CA ILE A 304 -22.69 -15.36 4.62
C ILE A 304 -23.63 -16.43 5.19
N ALA A 305 -23.46 -16.81 6.45
CA ALA A 305 -24.32 -17.79 7.10
C ALA A 305 -25.80 -17.36 7.12
N HIS A 306 -26.06 -16.08 7.40
CA HIS A 306 -27.40 -15.51 7.36
C HIS A 306 -27.99 -15.50 5.94
N GLU A 307 -27.22 -15.08 4.94
CA GLU A 307 -27.62 -15.06 3.52
C GLU A 307 -27.91 -16.47 2.97
N CYS A 308 -27.19 -17.48 3.45
CA CYS A 308 -27.44 -18.90 3.14
C CYS A 308 -28.71 -19.46 3.84
N GLY A 309 -29.36 -18.70 4.72
CA GLY A 309 -30.54 -19.14 5.45
C GLY A 309 -30.24 -20.17 6.56
N ILE A 310 -29.03 -20.14 7.13
CA ILE A 310 -28.64 -21.02 8.24
C ILE A 310 -29.43 -20.63 9.50
N ARG A 311 -29.96 -21.63 10.21
CA ARG A 311 -30.81 -21.43 11.39
C ARG A 311 -29.95 -21.51 12.65
N PHE A 312 -29.81 -20.41 13.38
CA PHE A 312 -29.03 -20.39 14.61
C PHE A 312 -29.90 -20.84 15.79
N LYS A 313 -29.36 -21.75 16.62
CA LYS A 313 -29.82 -22.05 17.97
C LYS A 313 -28.72 -21.60 18.93
N PRO A 314 -28.62 -20.28 19.21
CA PRO A 314 -27.66 -19.75 20.15
C PRO A 314 -28.01 -20.17 21.58
N ASN A 315 -27.08 -20.02 22.51
CA ASN A 315 -27.24 -20.43 23.91
C ASN A 315 -27.68 -21.89 24.04
N GLY A 316 -27.29 -22.78 23.13
CA GLY A 316 -27.73 -24.17 23.09
C GLY A 316 -26.60 -25.14 23.41
N ARG A 317 -26.85 -26.07 24.33
CA ARG A 317 -25.97 -27.22 24.61
C ARG A 317 -26.66 -28.52 24.17
N ILE A 318 -25.93 -29.36 23.44
CA ILE A 318 -26.41 -30.71 23.10
C ILE A 318 -26.17 -31.64 24.29
N LEU A 319 -27.21 -32.39 24.66
CA LEU A 319 -27.18 -33.39 25.73
C LEU A 319 -27.10 -34.82 25.18
N GLU A 320 -27.73 -35.07 24.02
CA GLU A 320 -27.81 -36.40 23.42
C GLU A 320 -28.01 -36.30 21.90
N ILE A 321 -27.34 -37.18 21.14
CA ILE A 321 -27.59 -37.41 19.72
C ILE A 321 -28.57 -38.59 19.63
N LEU A 322 -29.75 -38.31 19.08
CA LEU A 322 -30.84 -39.29 18.97
C LEU A 322 -30.58 -40.21 17.76
N THR A 323 -30.74 -41.51 17.98
CA THR A 323 -30.49 -42.52 16.95
C THR A 323 -31.69 -43.44 16.74
N LYS A 324 -31.84 -43.90 15.51
CA LYS A 324 -32.77 -44.96 15.10
C LYS A 324 -32.01 -45.93 14.20
N ASP A 325 -32.00 -47.21 14.54
CA ASP A 325 -31.27 -48.26 13.81
C ASP A 325 -29.77 -47.94 13.62
N GLY A 326 -29.15 -47.32 14.62
CA GLY A 326 -27.74 -46.91 14.59
C GLY A 326 -27.43 -45.64 13.80
N LYS A 327 -28.45 -45.00 13.19
CA LYS A 327 -28.31 -43.76 12.41
C LYS A 327 -28.87 -42.55 13.15
N VAL A 328 -28.29 -41.38 12.93
CA VAL A 328 -28.79 -40.11 13.45
C VAL A 328 -30.22 -39.85 12.95
N CYS A 329 -31.13 -39.47 13.87
CA CYS A 329 -32.48 -39.01 13.54
C CYS A 329 -32.86 -37.68 14.23
N GLY A 330 -31.98 -37.16 15.09
CA GLY A 330 -32.16 -35.86 15.73
C GLY A 330 -31.09 -35.56 16.77
N VAL A 331 -31.16 -34.37 17.36
CA VAL A 331 -30.38 -33.99 18.55
C VAL A 331 -31.30 -33.44 19.62
N ARG A 332 -31.01 -33.73 20.89
CA ARG A 332 -31.67 -33.16 22.06
C ARG A 332 -30.68 -32.28 22.82
N GLY A 333 -31.14 -31.10 23.21
CA GLY A 333 -30.33 -30.14 23.95
C GLY A 333 -31.15 -29.33 24.93
N GLU A 334 -30.48 -28.43 25.64
CA GLU A 334 -31.05 -27.45 26.56
C GLU A 334 -30.44 -26.07 26.30
N GLU A 335 -31.14 -25.02 26.70
CA GLU A 335 -30.54 -23.68 26.72
C GLU A 335 -29.58 -23.52 27.88
N ILE A 336 -28.56 -22.69 27.70
CA ILE A 336 -27.57 -22.36 28.72
C ILE A 336 -27.59 -20.87 29.03
N ARG A 337 -27.08 -20.54 30.21
CA ARG A 337 -26.64 -19.18 30.56
C ARG A 337 -25.22 -19.23 31.11
N TRP A 338 -24.49 -18.13 30.97
CA TRP A 338 -23.14 -18.01 31.53
C TRP A 338 -23.21 -17.77 33.03
N ILE A 339 -22.50 -18.59 33.81
CA ILE A 339 -22.36 -18.41 35.27
C ILE A 339 -21.71 -17.04 35.55
N ALA A 340 -20.61 -16.76 34.84
CA ALA A 340 -19.95 -15.47 34.83
C ALA A 340 -19.95 -14.86 33.41
N PRO A 341 -20.49 -13.64 33.20
CA PRO A 341 -20.45 -12.96 31.91
C PRO A 341 -19.02 -12.79 31.37
N GLY A 342 -18.84 -12.86 30.06
CA GLY A 342 -17.54 -12.64 29.40
C GLY A 342 -16.57 -13.82 29.43
N ARG A 343 -16.94 -14.95 30.05
CA ARG A 343 -16.12 -16.17 30.09
C ARG A 343 -16.76 -17.29 29.26
N TYR A 344 -16.54 -17.24 27.95
CA TYR A 344 -17.15 -18.16 26.98
C TYR A 344 -16.39 -19.50 26.88
N VAL A 345 -16.53 -20.34 27.90
CA VAL A 345 -15.96 -21.70 27.93
C VAL A 345 -17.01 -22.71 28.39
N PRO A 346 -17.02 -23.96 27.88
CA PRO A 346 -18.06 -24.94 28.21
C PRO A 346 -18.27 -25.15 29.72
N GLU A 347 -17.21 -25.09 30.51
CA GLU A 347 -17.24 -25.27 31.98
C GLU A 347 -17.96 -24.12 32.71
N ASN A 348 -18.15 -22.97 32.05
CA ASN A 348 -18.83 -21.79 32.59
C ASN A 348 -20.30 -21.68 32.15
N ALA A 349 -20.79 -22.62 31.34
CA ALA A 349 -22.19 -22.67 30.92
C ALA A 349 -23.01 -23.55 31.85
N GLU A 350 -24.10 -23.00 32.40
CA GLU A 350 -25.07 -23.72 33.21
C GLU A 350 -26.40 -23.89 32.45
N GLY A 351 -27.02 -25.06 32.54
CA GLY A 351 -28.29 -25.36 31.89
C GLY A 351 -29.45 -24.60 32.51
N VAL A 352 -30.40 -24.17 31.67
CA VAL A 352 -31.63 -23.49 32.10
C VAL A 352 -32.73 -24.53 32.22
N ALA A 353 -33.24 -24.75 33.43
CA ALA A 353 -34.28 -25.75 33.67
C ALA A 353 -35.56 -25.48 32.84
N GLY A 354 -36.10 -26.51 32.19
CA GLY A 354 -37.31 -26.42 31.37
C GLY A 354 -37.10 -25.85 29.96
N SER A 355 -35.85 -25.67 29.53
CA SER A 355 -35.49 -25.13 28.21
C SER A 355 -35.12 -26.20 27.17
N ASP A 356 -35.46 -27.46 27.44
CA ASP A 356 -35.18 -28.58 26.55
C ASP A 356 -35.71 -28.34 25.13
N PHE A 357 -34.90 -28.68 24.14
CA PHE A 357 -35.27 -28.64 22.74
C PHE A 357 -34.83 -29.92 22.00
N ALA A 358 -35.52 -30.21 20.91
CA ALA A 358 -35.14 -31.28 19.99
C ALA A 358 -35.16 -30.76 18.55
N LEU A 359 -34.13 -31.10 17.79
CA LEU A 359 -34.03 -30.76 16.36
C LEU A 359 -34.01 -32.06 15.55
N PRO A 360 -34.97 -32.28 14.63
CA PRO A 360 -34.92 -33.42 13.73
C PRO A 360 -33.84 -33.18 12.67
N VAL A 361 -32.81 -34.02 12.67
CA VAL A 361 -31.66 -33.93 11.76
C VAL A 361 -31.19 -35.31 11.35
N ASP A 362 -30.60 -35.41 10.16
CA ASP A 362 -30.04 -36.64 9.59
C ASP A 362 -28.52 -36.70 9.74
N ILE A 363 -27.88 -35.54 9.94
CA ILE A 363 -26.43 -35.39 10.04
C ILE A 363 -26.09 -34.46 11.22
N VAL A 364 -25.09 -34.84 12.01
CA VAL A 364 -24.48 -33.99 13.04
C VAL A 364 -23.01 -33.75 12.70
N VAL A 365 -22.59 -32.50 12.70
CA VAL A 365 -21.18 -32.10 12.48
C VAL A 365 -20.63 -31.47 13.76
N VAL A 366 -19.61 -32.08 14.34
CA VAL A 366 -18.98 -31.61 15.57
C VAL A 366 -17.80 -30.69 15.24
N SER A 367 -17.92 -29.41 15.59
CA SER A 367 -16.97 -28.33 15.23
C SER A 367 -16.50 -27.48 16.43
N ILE A 368 -16.30 -28.14 17.57
CA ILE A 368 -15.95 -27.51 18.86
C ILE A 368 -14.43 -27.37 19.10
N GLY A 369 -13.65 -27.30 18.01
CA GLY A 369 -12.20 -27.13 18.04
C GLY A 369 -11.38 -28.41 17.97
N THR A 370 -10.06 -28.25 18.10
CA THR A 370 -9.06 -29.32 17.97
C THR A 370 -8.13 -29.40 19.19
N THR A 371 -7.37 -30.48 19.24
CA THR A 371 -6.31 -30.80 20.18
C THR A 371 -5.24 -31.60 19.44
N VAL A 372 -4.21 -32.04 20.14
CA VAL A 372 -3.14 -32.89 19.60
C VAL A 372 -3.47 -34.38 19.74
N SER A 373 -3.15 -35.18 18.72
CA SER A 373 -3.17 -36.64 18.76
C SER A 373 -2.06 -37.21 19.66
N GLU A 374 -2.12 -38.50 19.97
CA GLU A 374 -1.04 -39.17 20.71
C GLU A 374 0.25 -39.20 19.89
N ASP A 375 0.18 -39.37 18.57
CA ASP A 375 1.35 -39.35 17.68
C ASP A 375 2.08 -37.99 17.74
N VAL A 376 1.32 -36.88 17.72
CA VAL A 376 1.90 -35.54 17.90
C VAL A 376 2.47 -35.38 19.31
N LYS A 377 1.76 -35.83 20.36
CA LYS A 377 2.30 -35.76 21.74
C LYS A 377 3.59 -36.55 21.90
N GLU A 378 3.71 -37.68 21.21
CA GLU A 378 4.93 -38.49 21.19
C GLU A 378 6.04 -37.74 20.45
N LEU A 379 5.78 -37.19 19.26
CA LEU A 379 6.73 -36.37 18.50
C LEU A 379 7.29 -35.20 19.33
N LEU A 380 6.43 -34.53 20.11
CA LEU A 380 6.86 -33.42 20.99
C LEU A 380 7.82 -33.88 22.10
N GLY A 381 7.81 -35.17 22.44
CA GLY A 381 8.76 -35.79 23.35
C GLY A 381 8.86 -35.08 24.70
N THR A 382 10.08 -34.62 25.01
CA THR A 382 10.45 -33.97 26.28
C THR A 382 10.35 -32.45 26.26
N LEU A 383 9.86 -31.85 25.16
CA LEU A 383 9.68 -30.39 25.08
C LEU A 383 8.64 -29.91 26.10
N GLU A 384 8.88 -28.73 26.68
CA GLU A 384 7.95 -28.14 27.65
C GLU A 384 6.60 -27.82 27.02
N ARG A 385 5.53 -28.15 27.73
CA ARG A 385 4.14 -27.99 27.28
C ARG A 385 3.25 -27.38 28.36
N PHE A 386 2.20 -26.71 27.92
CA PHE A 386 1.07 -26.32 28.75
C PHE A 386 -0.21 -26.93 28.17
N GLY A 387 -0.67 -28.02 28.77
CA GLY A 387 -1.77 -28.82 28.23
C GLY A 387 -1.42 -29.44 26.87
N ALA A 388 -2.17 -29.08 25.83
CA ALA A 388 -1.95 -29.55 24.45
C ALA A 388 -0.91 -28.72 23.67
N TYR A 389 -0.48 -27.58 24.22
CA TYR A 389 0.33 -26.58 23.50
C TYR A 389 1.80 -26.64 23.89
N LEU A 390 2.69 -26.34 22.94
CA LEU A 390 4.11 -26.15 23.19
C LEU A 390 4.37 -24.79 23.84
N ARG A 391 5.26 -24.77 24.83
CA ARG A 391 5.75 -23.53 25.44
C ARG A 391 6.91 -22.99 24.60
N VAL A 392 6.82 -21.71 24.22
CA VAL A 392 7.85 -21.01 23.46
C VAL A 392 8.15 -19.63 24.05
N ASN A 393 9.32 -19.09 23.74
CA ASN A 393 9.62 -17.68 23.93
C ASN A 393 8.81 -16.85 22.89
N PRO A 394 8.01 -15.84 23.30
CA PRO A 394 7.10 -15.11 22.41
C PRO A 394 7.80 -14.16 21.41
N ASP A 395 9.08 -13.86 21.60
CA ASP A 395 9.85 -13.00 20.71
C ASP A 395 10.67 -13.81 19.69
N THR A 396 11.14 -14.99 20.08
CA THR A 396 12.03 -15.82 19.24
C THR A 396 11.38 -17.09 18.72
N MET A 397 10.21 -17.48 19.25
CA MET A 397 9.55 -18.77 19.01
C MET A 397 10.36 -20.00 19.43
N GLN A 398 11.42 -19.82 20.23
CA GLN A 398 12.29 -20.89 20.70
C GLN A 398 11.60 -21.73 21.78
N THR A 399 11.74 -23.05 21.72
CA THR A 399 11.23 -23.99 22.73
C THR A 399 12.20 -24.14 23.91
N SER A 400 11.97 -25.11 24.81
CA SER A 400 12.92 -25.48 25.86
C SER A 400 14.25 -26.03 25.32
N HIS A 401 14.33 -26.41 24.04
CA HIS A 401 15.57 -26.85 23.40
C HIS A 401 16.15 -25.74 22.51
N PRO A 402 17.46 -25.42 22.61
CA PRO A 402 18.05 -24.24 21.96
C PRO A 402 18.02 -24.27 20.42
N LYS A 403 17.95 -25.46 19.82
CA LYS A 403 17.89 -25.67 18.36
C LYS A 403 16.49 -26.00 17.84
N VAL A 404 15.46 -25.96 18.68
CA VAL A 404 14.08 -26.31 18.30
C VAL A 404 13.16 -25.12 18.55
N PHE A 405 12.40 -24.77 17.53
CA PHE A 405 11.48 -23.64 17.51
C PHE A 405 10.08 -24.15 17.15
N ALA A 406 9.03 -23.42 17.51
CA ALA A 406 7.66 -23.81 17.17
C ALA A 406 6.75 -22.59 16.98
N GLY A 407 5.75 -22.70 16.10
CA GLY A 407 4.84 -21.60 15.80
C GLY A 407 3.55 -22.07 15.15
N GLY A 408 2.54 -21.19 15.14
CA GLY A 408 1.19 -21.50 14.68
C GLY A 408 0.35 -22.19 15.76
N ASP A 409 -0.70 -22.92 15.36
CA ASP A 409 -1.72 -23.44 16.29
C ASP A 409 -1.13 -24.31 17.43
N ILE A 410 0.00 -24.98 17.20
CA ILE A 410 0.67 -25.85 18.19
C ILE A 410 1.17 -25.09 19.44
N THR A 411 1.36 -23.77 19.36
CA THR A 411 1.77 -22.93 20.50
C THR A 411 0.57 -22.31 21.21
N GLY A 412 -0.64 -22.45 20.67
CA GLY A 412 -1.86 -21.78 21.15
C GLY A 412 -1.92 -20.27 20.85
N ALA A 413 -0.84 -19.69 20.33
CA ALA A 413 -0.78 -18.28 19.91
C ALA A 413 -1.33 -18.07 18.48
N GLY A 414 -1.15 -19.06 17.60
CA GLY A 414 -1.69 -19.07 16.24
C GLY A 414 -3.20 -19.27 16.20
N LYS A 415 -3.99 -18.21 16.43
CA LYS A 415 -5.47 -18.27 16.37
C LYS A 415 -6.04 -17.90 15.01
N THR A 416 -5.22 -17.34 14.13
CA THR A 416 -5.59 -16.93 12.77
C THR A 416 -4.44 -17.22 11.81
N VAL A 417 -4.74 -17.33 10.51
CA VAL A 417 -3.70 -17.52 9.48
C VAL A 417 -2.64 -16.42 9.54
N ALA A 418 -3.03 -15.16 9.73
CA ALA A 418 -2.10 -14.05 9.88
C ALA A 418 -1.18 -14.20 11.10
N ALA A 419 -1.71 -14.61 12.25
CA ALA A 419 -0.89 -14.87 13.43
C ALA A 419 0.11 -16.00 13.18
N CYS A 420 -0.31 -17.09 12.53
CA CYS A 420 0.57 -18.19 12.18
C CYS A 420 1.69 -17.76 11.21
N VAL A 421 1.38 -16.89 10.24
CA VAL A 421 2.40 -16.28 9.37
C VAL A 421 3.39 -15.45 10.21
N GLY A 422 2.90 -14.65 11.14
CA GLY A 422 3.71 -13.86 12.08
C GLY A 422 4.65 -14.72 12.91
N ASP A 423 4.15 -15.83 13.48
CA ASP A 423 4.96 -16.78 14.23
C ASP A 423 6.07 -17.37 13.37
N GLY A 424 5.78 -17.81 12.14
CA GLY A 424 6.80 -18.33 11.23
C GLY A 424 7.89 -17.30 10.91
N ARG A 425 7.51 -16.03 10.72
CA ARG A 425 8.46 -14.93 10.50
C ARG A 425 9.34 -14.67 11.72
N LYS A 426 8.74 -14.59 12.92
CA LYS A 426 9.48 -14.45 14.18
C LYS A 426 10.42 -15.62 14.43
N ALA A 427 9.98 -16.84 14.13
CA ALA A 427 10.80 -18.04 14.22
C ALA A 427 12.00 -17.99 13.28
N ALA A 428 11.82 -17.50 12.04
CA ALA A 428 12.95 -17.34 11.11
C ALA A 428 14.00 -16.35 11.65
N GLU A 429 13.58 -15.24 12.27
CA GLU A 429 14.50 -14.31 12.96
C GLU A 429 15.16 -14.95 14.19
N GLY A 430 14.40 -15.68 14.99
CA GLY A 430 14.91 -16.40 16.18
C GLY A 430 15.93 -17.47 15.82
N ILE A 431 15.66 -18.26 14.77
CA ILE A 431 16.58 -19.25 14.22
C ILE A 431 17.83 -18.57 13.68
N ALA A 432 17.69 -17.48 12.92
CA ALA A 432 18.85 -16.78 12.37
C ALA A 432 19.78 -16.22 13.46
N ARG A 433 19.21 -15.78 14.59
CA ARG A 433 19.97 -15.33 15.76
C ARG A 433 20.66 -16.48 16.49
N ALA A 434 19.98 -17.60 16.69
CA ALA A 434 20.52 -18.74 17.43
C ALA A 434 21.49 -19.60 16.62
N ILE A 435 21.31 -19.64 15.30
CA ILE A 435 22.05 -20.48 14.35
C ILE A 435 22.51 -19.59 13.18
N PRO A 436 23.49 -18.70 13.40
CA PRO A 436 23.98 -17.82 12.34
C PRO A 436 24.66 -18.62 11.23
N LEU A 437 24.54 -18.14 9.99
CA LEU A 437 25.32 -18.63 8.86
C LEU A 437 26.80 -18.32 9.08
N SER A 438 27.69 -19.20 8.61
CA SER A 438 29.14 -18.97 8.72
C SER A 438 29.60 -17.77 7.88
N VAL A 439 28.91 -17.54 6.75
CA VAL A 439 29.04 -16.33 5.94
C VAL A 439 27.63 -15.73 5.81
N PRO A 440 27.43 -14.45 6.19
CA PRO A 440 26.15 -13.79 6.01
C PRO A 440 25.70 -13.89 4.55
N ALA A 441 24.48 -14.38 4.32
CA ALA A 441 23.93 -14.43 2.98
C ALA A 441 23.87 -13.01 2.41
N ILE A 442 24.44 -12.81 1.22
CA ILE A 442 24.25 -11.57 0.48
C ILE A 442 22.84 -11.66 -0.10
N ILE A 443 21.88 -11.06 0.59
CA ILE A 443 20.51 -10.94 0.09
C ILE A 443 20.59 -10.15 -1.23
N PRO A 444 20.24 -10.75 -2.38
CA PRO A 444 20.30 -10.05 -3.65
C PRO A 444 19.34 -8.88 -3.57
N LYS A 445 19.90 -7.67 -3.50
CA LYS A 445 19.10 -6.49 -3.81
C LYS A 445 18.80 -6.59 -5.31
N PRO A 446 17.54 -6.43 -5.74
CA PRO A 446 17.25 -6.32 -7.15
C PRO A 446 18.22 -5.29 -7.74
N SER A 447 18.84 -5.58 -8.89
CA SER A 447 19.60 -4.54 -9.59
C SER A 447 18.63 -3.40 -9.87
N ARG A 448 18.77 -2.30 -9.14
CA ARG A 448 17.91 -1.13 -9.28
C ARG A 448 18.65 -0.11 -10.13
N PRO A 449 17.97 0.52 -11.09
CA PRO A 449 18.55 1.64 -11.82
C PRO A 449 19.05 2.71 -10.86
N SER A 450 20.21 3.29 -11.16
CA SER A 450 20.74 4.37 -10.33
C SER A 450 19.88 5.63 -10.51
N LEU A 451 19.36 6.15 -9.41
CA LEU A 451 18.73 7.48 -9.39
C LEU A 451 19.72 8.62 -9.11
N ALA A 452 21.00 8.31 -8.88
CA ALA A 452 21.99 9.33 -8.58
C ALA A 452 22.12 10.31 -9.76
N VAL A 453 22.18 11.60 -9.44
CA VAL A 453 22.35 12.67 -10.42
C VAL A 453 23.47 13.60 -9.97
N GLU A 454 24.14 14.20 -10.94
CA GLU A 454 25.05 15.32 -10.72
C GLU A 454 24.39 16.58 -11.29
N PHE A 455 24.25 17.61 -10.46
CA PHE A 455 23.63 18.88 -10.83
C PHE A 455 24.60 20.01 -10.47
N CYS A 456 25.10 20.72 -11.48
CA CYS A 456 26.14 21.74 -11.36
C CYS A 456 27.41 21.26 -10.62
N GLY A 457 27.83 20.01 -10.84
CA GLY A 457 29.00 19.42 -10.18
C GLY A 457 28.73 18.89 -8.77
N VAL A 458 27.52 19.06 -8.24
CA VAL A 458 27.11 18.54 -6.92
C VAL A 458 26.38 17.22 -7.09
N LYS A 459 26.77 16.22 -6.31
CA LYS A 459 26.20 14.87 -6.36
C LYS A 459 24.99 14.75 -5.45
N PHE A 460 23.95 14.09 -5.96
CA PHE A 460 22.72 13.77 -5.24
C PHE A 460 22.49 12.26 -5.29
N ALA A 461 22.08 11.67 -4.18
CA ALA A 461 21.76 10.24 -4.11
C ALA A 461 20.52 9.86 -4.95
N ASN A 462 19.61 10.82 -5.15
CA ASN A 462 18.41 10.74 -5.99
C ASN A 462 17.98 12.18 -6.35
N PRO A 463 17.09 12.40 -7.35
CA PRO A 463 16.80 13.75 -7.83
C PRO A 463 15.94 14.59 -6.86
N PHE A 464 15.46 14.02 -5.76
CA PHE A 464 14.43 14.65 -4.92
C PHE A 464 15.04 15.56 -3.86
N CYS A 465 14.67 16.82 -3.90
CA CYS A 465 15.05 17.85 -2.94
C CYS A 465 13.83 18.42 -2.21
N LEU A 466 14.03 18.80 -0.94
CA LEU A 466 13.12 19.76 -0.31
C LEU A 466 13.20 21.09 -1.08
N SER A 467 12.08 21.73 -1.38
CA SER A 467 12.09 23.12 -1.88
C SER A 467 12.21 24.11 -0.72
N SER A 468 12.80 25.28 -1.00
CA SER A 468 12.88 26.39 -0.04
C SER A 468 11.48 26.84 0.36
N SER A 469 11.04 26.42 1.55
CA SER A 469 9.70 26.63 2.10
C SER A 469 9.68 26.20 3.59
N PRO A 470 8.53 26.21 4.29
CA PRO A 470 8.43 25.71 5.68
C PRO A 470 9.06 24.35 5.91
N VAL A 471 9.03 23.48 4.89
CA VAL A 471 9.47 22.09 5.00
C VAL A 471 11.00 21.95 5.11
N GLY A 472 11.76 23.05 5.06
CA GLY A 472 13.22 23.05 5.16
C GLY A 472 13.76 24.24 5.97
N ASN A 473 13.06 24.62 7.05
CA ASN A 473 13.38 25.83 7.82
C ASN A 473 14.43 25.66 8.92
N THR A 474 14.68 24.43 9.38
CA THR A 474 15.63 24.14 10.49
C THR A 474 16.47 22.91 10.19
N ALA A 475 17.61 22.79 10.88
CA ALA A 475 18.46 21.59 10.82
C ALA A 475 17.69 20.30 11.18
N GLU A 476 16.81 20.35 12.20
CA GLU A 476 15.99 19.20 12.62
C GLU A 476 15.05 18.71 11.50
N MET A 477 14.39 19.64 10.81
CA MET A 477 13.49 19.29 9.72
C MET A 477 14.24 18.66 8.54
N VAL A 478 15.37 19.26 8.16
CA VAL A 478 16.19 18.79 7.06
C VAL A 478 16.87 17.45 7.39
N SER A 479 17.34 17.25 8.62
CA SER A 479 17.95 15.98 9.05
C SER A 479 16.93 14.85 8.99
N HIS A 480 15.71 15.07 9.48
CA HIS A 480 14.64 14.07 9.40
C HIS A 480 14.29 13.71 7.94
N ALA A 481 14.30 14.68 7.03
CA ALA A 481 14.15 14.39 5.60
C ALA A 481 15.31 13.55 5.04
N PHE A 482 16.56 13.84 5.41
CA PHE A 482 17.72 13.05 4.99
C PHE A 482 17.69 11.61 5.53
N GLU A 483 17.26 11.42 6.77
CA GLU A 483 17.04 10.10 7.38
C GLU A 483 16.00 9.27 6.62
N LEU A 484 14.96 9.93 6.10
CA LEU A 484 13.92 9.29 5.29
C LEU A 484 14.30 9.09 3.81
N GLY A 485 15.46 9.59 3.38
CA GLY A 485 16.05 9.30 2.07
C GLY A 485 15.99 10.42 1.03
N TRP A 486 15.66 11.66 1.42
CA TRP A 486 15.73 12.80 0.50
C TRP A 486 17.16 13.01 -0.04
N GLY A 487 17.30 13.25 -1.35
CA GLY A 487 18.58 13.39 -2.03
C GLY A 487 19.30 14.69 -1.70
N GLY A 488 18.55 15.76 -1.46
CA GLY A 488 19.06 17.07 -1.04
C GLY A 488 17.97 17.94 -0.40
N ALA A 489 18.34 19.14 0.01
CA ALA A 489 17.41 20.12 0.54
C ALA A 489 17.79 21.53 0.09
N VAL A 490 16.80 22.29 -0.35
CA VAL A 490 16.92 23.74 -0.46
C VAL A 490 16.41 24.36 0.85
N PHE A 491 17.34 24.86 1.65
CA PHE A 491 17.06 25.49 2.94
C PHE A 491 16.18 26.74 2.74
N LYS A 492 15.32 27.05 3.72
CA LYS A 492 14.42 28.22 3.68
C LYS A 492 15.23 29.49 3.37
N THR A 493 14.65 30.41 2.59
CA THR A 493 15.33 31.65 2.15
C THR A 493 15.83 32.49 3.33
N LEU A 494 17.15 32.69 3.41
CA LEU A 494 17.83 33.54 4.39
C LEU A 494 17.78 35.01 3.97
N ASN A 495 17.85 35.89 4.97
CA ASN A 495 17.99 37.34 4.83
C ASN A 495 18.86 37.90 5.96
N LEU A 496 19.30 39.14 5.78
CA LEU A 496 19.99 39.91 6.81
C LEU A 496 18.96 40.60 7.71
N GLU A 497 19.31 40.77 8.98
CA GLU A 497 18.53 41.53 9.93
C GLU A 497 18.31 42.98 9.46
N ARG A 498 17.16 43.55 9.82
CA ARG A 498 16.69 44.88 9.44
C ARG A 498 16.29 45.68 10.67
N ASP A 499 16.08 46.98 10.50
CA ASP A 499 15.53 47.85 11.54
C ASP A 499 14.11 47.44 12.00
N TYR A 500 13.46 46.57 11.24
CA TYR A 500 12.19 45.95 11.60
C TYR A 500 12.25 44.42 11.41
N PRO A 501 11.62 43.64 12.30
CA PRO A 501 11.60 42.19 12.19
C PRO A 501 10.70 41.75 11.02
N ILE A 502 11.12 40.70 10.32
CA ILE A 502 10.23 39.96 9.41
C ILE A 502 9.35 39.06 10.28
N VAL A 503 8.05 39.33 10.28
CA VAL A 503 7.07 38.58 11.06
C VAL A 503 6.06 37.98 10.12
N ASP A 504 5.91 36.66 10.19
CA ASP A 504 4.93 35.95 9.39
C ASP A 504 3.50 36.34 9.81
N PRO A 505 2.60 36.61 8.85
CA PRO A 505 1.22 36.89 9.20
C PRO A 505 0.53 35.66 9.82
N THR A 506 -0.55 35.89 10.57
CA THR A 506 -1.34 34.81 11.18
C THR A 506 -2.84 35.14 11.07
N PRO A 507 -3.66 34.27 10.45
CA PRO A 507 -3.30 33.05 9.71
C PRO A 507 -2.61 33.36 8.36
N ARG A 508 -1.80 32.43 7.84
CA ARG A 508 -1.03 32.61 6.59
C ARG A 508 -1.22 31.57 5.50
N LEU A 509 -2.01 30.54 5.77
CA LEU A 509 -2.29 29.48 4.82
C LEU A 509 -3.79 29.37 4.59
N ASN A 510 -4.19 29.16 3.34
CA ASN A 510 -5.55 28.76 2.99
C ASN A 510 -5.50 27.61 1.98
N ALA A 511 -6.30 26.57 2.20
CA ALA A 511 -6.33 25.40 1.33
C ALA A 511 -7.49 25.50 0.33
N LEU A 512 -7.23 25.21 -0.95
CA LEU A 512 -8.30 24.99 -1.92
C LEU A 512 -8.79 23.54 -1.78
N HIS A 513 -10.09 23.37 -1.57
CA HIS A 513 -10.78 22.08 -1.55
C HIS A 513 -11.60 21.92 -2.85
N TYR A 514 -11.70 20.71 -3.40
CA TYR A 514 -12.51 20.47 -4.60
C TYR A 514 -13.30 19.16 -4.46
N GLY A 515 -14.64 19.28 -4.37
CA GLY A 515 -15.50 18.16 -3.98
C GLY A 515 -15.04 17.55 -2.65
N GLU A 516 -14.91 16.23 -2.60
CA GLU A 516 -14.43 15.51 -1.40
C GLU A 516 -12.89 15.56 -1.22
N LYS A 517 -12.15 16.06 -2.22
CA LYS A 517 -10.68 16.14 -2.14
C LYS A 517 -10.27 17.35 -1.31
N ARG A 518 -9.68 17.09 -0.14
CA ARG A 518 -9.09 18.14 0.68
C ARG A 518 -7.71 18.57 0.16
N MET A 519 -7.44 19.88 0.15
CA MET A 519 -6.14 20.47 -0.15
C MET A 519 -5.61 20.05 -1.52
N VAL A 520 -6.36 20.37 -2.58
CA VAL A 520 -5.90 20.20 -3.98
C VAL A 520 -4.90 21.29 -4.38
N GLY A 521 -4.88 22.39 -3.63
CA GLY A 521 -3.82 23.39 -3.67
C GLY A 521 -3.77 24.18 -2.36
N LEU A 522 -2.71 24.96 -2.20
CA LEU A 522 -2.44 25.73 -0.99
C LEU A 522 -1.99 27.14 -1.38
N GLN A 523 -2.75 28.12 -0.90
CA GLN A 523 -2.38 29.53 -0.93
C GLN A 523 -1.61 29.87 0.35
N ASN A 524 -0.51 30.61 0.20
CA ASN A 524 0.33 31.05 1.30
C ASN A 524 0.69 32.54 1.16
N ILE A 525 0.70 33.23 2.29
CA ILE A 525 1.25 34.58 2.47
C ILE A 525 2.46 34.55 3.41
N GLU A 526 3.14 33.42 3.45
CA GLU A 526 4.35 33.25 4.24
C GLU A 526 5.52 34.00 3.60
N MET A 527 6.38 34.57 4.44
CA MET A 527 7.55 35.32 4.05
C MET A 527 8.81 34.42 3.95
N ILE A 528 9.98 35.04 3.93
CA ILE A 528 11.28 34.39 4.06
C ILE A 528 11.55 33.97 5.52
N SER A 529 12.71 33.38 5.84
CA SER A 529 13.01 32.93 7.20
C SER A 529 12.92 34.10 8.21
N GLU A 530 12.10 33.92 9.26
CA GLU A 530 12.03 34.83 10.42
C GLU A 530 13.22 34.64 11.38
N ARG A 531 14.06 33.61 11.15
CA ARG A 531 15.16 33.25 12.03
C ARG A 531 16.39 34.12 11.72
N PRO A 532 17.17 34.53 12.75
CA PRO A 532 18.40 35.31 12.55
C PRO A 532 19.38 34.65 11.59
N PHE A 533 20.10 35.44 10.81
CA PHE A 533 21.01 34.96 9.78
C PHE A 533 22.05 33.99 10.37
N GLU A 534 22.70 34.40 11.46
CA GLU A 534 23.71 33.62 12.17
C GLU A 534 23.18 32.29 12.71
N GLN A 535 21.92 32.24 13.13
CA GLN A 535 21.31 30.98 13.59
C GLN A 535 21.08 30.02 12.41
N ASN A 536 20.64 30.51 11.25
CA ASN A 536 20.52 29.67 10.05
C ASN A 536 21.90 29.14 9.62
N LEU A 537 22.96 29.95 9.68
CA LEU A 537 24.33 29.50 9.36
C LEU A 537 24.80 28.37 10.28
N LYS A 538 24.48 28.43 11.58
CA LYS A 538 24.79 27.33 12.53
C LYS A 538 24.06 26.04 12.17
N ASP A 539 22.79 26.13 11.78
CA ASP A 539 22.01 24.98 11.32
C ASP A 539 22.62 24.35 10.07
N ILE A 540 23.04 25.17 9.09
CA ILE A 540 23.68 24.72 7.84
C ILE A 540 25.01 24.01 8.13
N ALA A 541 25.87 24.63 8.96
CA ALA A 541 27.14 24.04 9.36
C ALA A 541 26.94 22.72 10.12
N TRP A 542 25.92 22.66 10.97
CA TRP A 542 25.56 21.42 11.66
C TRP A 542 25.11 20.35 10.67
N LEU A 543 24.24 20.67 9.71
CA LEU A 543 23.77 19.73 8.69
C LEU A 543 24.95 19.17 7.88
N LYS A 544 25.86 20.01 7.39
CA LYS A 544 27.01 19.56 6.60
C LYS A 544 27.99 18.72 7.41
N LYS A 545 28.12 19.00 8.70
CA LYS A 545 28.93 18.17 9.62
C LYS A 545 28.35 16.76 9.80
N HIS A 546 27.03 16.62 9.92
CA HIS A 546 26.38 15.33 10.21
C HIS A 546 25.93 14.56 8.96
N TYR A 547 25.74 15.27 7.85
CA TYR A 547 25.28 14.74 6.57
C TYR A 547 26.17 15.24 5.41
N PRO A 548 27.49 14.95 5.41
CA PRO A 548 28.42 15.50 4.42
C PRO A 548 28.08 15.08 2.98
N GLU A 549 27.54 13.87 2.81
CA GLU A 549 27.14 13.29 1.52
C GLU A 549 25.78 13.79 1.00
N ARG A 550 25.07 14.63 1.76
CA ARG A 550 23.78 15.20 1.36
C ARG A 550 23.97 16.63 0.89
N ALA A 551 23.34 16.96 -0.24
CA ALA A 551 23.39 18.30 -0.80
C ALA A 551 22.51 19.25 0.00
N VAL A 552 23.10 20.35 0.47
CA VAL A 552 22.42 21.47 1.13
C VAL A 552 22.58 22.70 0.24
N ILE A 553 21.48 23.07 -0.43
CA ILE A 553 21.37 24.28 -1.22
C ILE A 553 20.79 25.36 -0.30
N VAL A 554 21.42 26.53 -0.21
CA VAL A 554 20.93 27.60 0.67
C VAL A 554 20.23 28.66 -0.17
N SER A 555 18.92 28.83 0.06
CA SER A 555 18.20 29.92 -0.58
C SER A 555 18.50 31.24 0.14
N ILE A 556 18.75 32.31 -0.62
CA ILE A 556 19.06 33.64 -0.08
C ILE A 556 18.26 34.72 -0.80
N MET A 557 17.99 35.83 -0.11
CA MET A 557 17.37 37.02 -0.68
C MET A 557 17.94 38.29 -0.05
N GLY A 558 18.73 39.02 -0.82
CA GLY A 558 19.28 40.34 -0.47
C GLY A 558 18.48 41.50 -1.07
N TYR A 559 18.87 42.71 -0.69
CA TYR A 559 18.22 43.97 -1.14
C TYR A 559 19.20 44.97 -1.76
N SER A 560 20.51 44.70 -1.64
CA SER A 560 21.61 45.42 -2.29
C SER A 560 22.67 44.43 -2.74
N ASN A 561 23.62 44.87 -3.58
CA ASN A 561 24.72 44.01 -4.02
C ASN A 561 25.54 43.48 -2.83
N GLU A 562 25.83 44.34 -1.85
CA GLU A 562 26.58 44.02 -0.64
C GLU A 562 25.82 43.01 0.21
N GLY A 563 24.50 43.20 0.38
CA GLY A 563 23.68 42.28 1.17
C GLY A 563 23.55 40.90 0.51
N TRP A 564 23.41 40.85 -0.82
CA TRP A 564 23.44 39.57 -1.56
C TRP A 564 24.79 38.86 -1.42
N ALA A 565 25.90 39.59 -1.52
CA ALA A 565 27.25 39.05 -1.35
C ALA A 565 27.50 38.54 0.08
N GLU A 566 27.08 39.30 1.11
CA GLU A 566 27.22 38.90 2.52
C GLU A 566 26.47 37.60 2.82
N LEU A 567 25.22 37.50 2.37
CA LEU A 567 24.41 36.27 2.51
C LEU A 567 25.10 35.08 1.84
N ALA A 568 25.61 35.28 0.63
CA ALA A 568 26.28 34.23 -0.15
C ALA A 568 27.58 33.77 0.53
N ILE A 569 28.42 34.70 0.97
CA ILE A 569 29.69 34.41 1.68
C ILE A 569 29.40 33.66 2.97
N GLY A 570 28.41 34.11 3.76
CA GLY A 570 28.04 33.46 5.01
C GLY A 570 27.54 32.02 4.79
N ALA A 571 26.67 31.82 3.80
CA ALA A 571 26.17 30.49 3.44
C ALA A 571 27.28 29.55 2.94
N GLN A 572 28.17 30.02 2.06
CA GLN A 572 29.33 29.25 1.60
C GLN A 572 30.26 28.89 2.78
N ARG A 573 30.54 29.84 3.68
CA ARG A 573 31.37 29.61 4.87
C ARG A 573 30.74 28.57 5.81
N ALA A 574 29.41 28.54 5.91
CA ALA A 574 28.69 27.53 6.67
C ALA A 574 28.69 26.14 5.99
N GLY A 575 29.17 26.04 4.74
CA GLY A 575 29.34 24.78 4.03
C GLY A 575 28.26 24.48 2.98
N ALA A 576 27.44 25.46 2.59
CA ALA A 576 26.47 25.28 1.51
C ALA A 576 27.13 24.70 0.25
N ASP A 577 26.51 23.68 -0.35
CA ASP A 577 27.02 23.07 -1.59
C ASP A 577 26.66 23.91 -2.82
N MET A 578 25.54 24.64 -2.76
CA MET A 578 25.06 25.56 -3.79
C MET A 578 24.22 26.68 -3.16
N LEU A 579 23.96 27.74 -3.93
CA LEU A 579 23.03 28.81 -3.56
C LEU A 579 21.80 28.84 -4.46
N GLU A 580 20.64 29.17 -3.91
CA GLU A 580 19.41 29.48 -4.67
C GLU A 580 19.01 30.96 -4.47
N LEU A 581 19.10 31.77 -5.52
CA LEU A 581 18.72 33.17 -5.48
C LEU A 581 17.21 33.30 -5.62
N ASN A 582 16.53 33.71 -4.55
CA ASN A 582 15.08 33.85 -4.57
C ASN A 582 14.65 35.21 -5.15
N PHE A 583 14.53 35.31 -6.47
CA PHE A 583 13.98 36.48 -7.15
C PHE A 583 12.45 36.48 -7.25
N SER A 584 11.77 35.58 -6.57
CA SER A 584 10.45 35.15 -7.02
C SER A 584 9.35 35.18 -5.98
N CYS A 585 9.69 35.39 -4.71
CA CYS A 585 8.72 35.45 -3.61
C CYS A 585 7.66 36.54 -3.85
N PRO A 586 6.36 36.18 -4.03
CA PRO A 586 5.30 37.17 -4.22
C PRO A 586 5.11 38.11 -3.02
N GLN A 587 5.40 37.62 -1.82
CA GLN A 587 5.12 38.29 -0.55
C GLN A 587 6.15 39.38 -0.20
N MET A 588 7.40 39.26 -0.67
CA MET A 588 8.49 40.18 -0.34
C MET A 588 8.62 41.36 -1.32
N ALA A 589 7.51 41.85 -1.86
CA ALA A 589 7.49 42.97 -2.82
C ALA A 589 7.72 44.35 -2.19
N VAL A 590 7.87 44.41 -0.87
CA VAL A 590 8.25 45.61 -0.11
C VAL A 590 9.70 45.98 -0.51
N GLU A 591 9.97 47.27 -0.69
CA GLU A 591 11.29 47.80 -1.10
C GLU A 591 11.84 47.27 -2.44
N GLY A 592 10.98 46.71 -3.31
CA GLY A 592 11.39 46.30 -4.66
C GLY A 592 12.06 44.91 -4.75
N ALA A 593 12.02 44.11 -3.68
CA ALA A 593 12.56 42.75 -3.65
C ALA A 593 11.56 41.68 -4.13
N GLY A 594 11.94 40.40 -4.00
CA GLY A 594 11.11 39.25 -4.37
C GLY A 594 10.70 39.29 -5.84
N HIS A 595 9.44 38.94 -6.15
CA HIS A 595 8.96 38.82 -7.53
C HIS A 595 9.09 40.08 -8.40
N LYS A 596 9.24 41.27 -7.81
CA LYS A 596 9.52 42.51 -8.58
C LYS A 596 10.92 42.45 -9.21
N VAL A 597 11.90 41.92 -8.49
CA VAL A 597 13.24 41.61 -9.04
C VAL A 597 13.10 40.57 -10.14
N GLY A 598 12.32 39.50 -9.90
CA GLY A 598 12.08 38.43 -10.86
C GLY A 598 11.39 38.85 -12.17
N GLN A 599 10.99 40.12 -12.29
CA GLN A 599 10.41 40.72 -13.50
C GLN A 599 11.33 41.80 -14.11
N SER A 600 12.50 42.06 -13.51
CA SER A 600 13.46 43.07 -13.93
C SER A 600 14.75 42.43 -14.41
N TYR A 601 14.99 42.48 -15.73
CA TYR A 601 16.17 41.88 -16.34
C TYR A 601 17.48 42.44 -15.77
N ASP A 602 17.55 43.76 -15.58
CA ASP A 602 18.76 44.41 -15.09
C ASP A 602 19.07 44.03 -13.64
N MET A 603 18.05 43.97 -12.78
CA MET A 603 18.23 43.60 -11.37
C MET A 603 18.61 42.13 -11.22
N ILE A 604 18.01 41.22 -12.01
CA ILE A 604 18.38 39.80 -12.03
C ILE A 604 19.85 39.66 -12.43
N ARG A 605 20.26 40.29 -13.53
CA ARG A 605 21.66 40.25 -14.01
C ARG A 605 22.62 40.81 -12.96
N GLN A 606 22.30 41.98 -12.41
CA GLN A 606 23.11 42.67 -11.42
C GLN A 606 23.30 41.82 -10.15
N PHE A 607 22.22 41.34 -9.53
CA PHE A 607 22.31 40.60 -8.27
C PHE A 607 22.90 39.21 -8.44
N THR A 608 22.59 38.54 -9.56
CA THR A 608 23.23 37.27 -9.88
C THR A 608 24.74 37.46 -10.02
N LYS A 609 25.18 38.54 -10.69
CA LYS A 609 26.60 38.88 -10.81
C LYS A 609 27.24 39.18 -9.46
N ALA A 610 26.58 39.99 -8.62
CA ALA A 610 27.08 40.32 -7.29
C ALA A 610 27.32 39.07 -6.42
N VAL A 611 26.41 38.08 -6.49
CA VAL A 611 26.59 36.81 -5.80
C VAL A 611 27.70 35.98 -6.45
N LYS A 612 27.68 35.83 -7.77
CA LYS A 612 28.65 34.99 -8.50
C LYS A 612 30.08 35.48 -8.33
N ASP A 613 30.29 36.80 -8.25
CA ASP A 613 31.61 37.40 -7.99
C ASP A 613 32.09 37.17 -6.54
N ALA A 614 31.16 36.90 -5.60
CA ALA A 614 31.45 36.78 -4.16
C ALA A 614 31.74 35.33 -3.69
N VAL A 615 31.33 34.31 -4.46
CA VAL A 615 31.44 32.89 -4.07
C VAL A 615 31.96 32.01 -5.20
N SER A 616 32.53 30.85 -4.86
CA SER A 616 33.00 29.85 -5.82
C SER A 616 32.02 28.69 -6.00
N ILE A 617 31.11 28.48 -5.06
CA ILE A 617 30.06 27.43 -5.16
C ILE A 617 29.02 27.78 -6.25
N PRO A 618 28.35 26.77 -6.85
CA PRO A 618 27.35 27.00 -7.87
C PRO A 618 26.17 27.86 -7.39
N VAL A 619 25.67 28.72 -8.29
CA VAL A 619 24.59 29.67 -8.05
C VAL A 619 23.42 29.37 -8.99
N MET A 620 22.26 29.07 -8.41
CA MET A 620 21.02 28.79 -9.12
C MET A 620 20.04 29.94 -8.93
N ALA A 621 19.40 30.42 -10.00
CA ALA A 621 18.42 31.50 -9.91
C ALA A 621 16.98 30.95 -9.96
N LYS A 622 16.16 31.27 -8.95
CA LYS A 622 14.76 30.80 -8.85
C LYS A 622 13.82 31.75 -9.56
N MET A 623 13.12 31.25 -10.58
CA MET A 623 12.25 32.05 -11.46
C MET A 623 10.79 32.07 -11.02
N THR A 624 10.14 33.20 -11.33
CA THR A 624 8.73 33.43 -11.00
C THR A 624 7.89 33.00 -12.19
N PRO A 625 6.78 32.29 -12.00
CA PRO A 625 5.86 31.98 -13.09
C PRO A 625 4.93 33.15 -13.44
N ASN A 626 5.02 34.26 -12.70
CA ASN A 626 4.10 35.40 -12.81
C ASN A 626 4.57 36.38 -13.90
N ILE A 627 4.84 35.83 -15.08
CA ILE A 627 5.38 36.51 -16.27
C ILE A 627 4.87 35.82 -17.52
N THR A 628 4.90 36.53 -18.65
CA THR A 628 4.45 36.01 -19.95
C THR A 628 5.42 34.97 -20.51
N ASP A 629 6.72 35.27 -20.47
CA ASP A 629 7.80 34.45 -20.98
C ASP A 629 8.95 34.40 -19.96
N ILE A 630 9.36 33.18 -19.60
CA ILE A 630 10.41 32.92 -18.61
C ILE A 630 11.82 32.97 -19.21
N ILE A 631 11.95 32.86 -20.53
CA ILE A 631 13.25 32.77 -21.18
C ILE A 631 14.06 34.07 -21.00
N PRO A 632 13.52 35.28 -21.21
CA PRO A 632 14.30 36.51 -21.07
C PRO A 632 14.84 36.73 -19.65
N VAL A 633 14.06 36.40 -18.61
CA VAL A 633 14.51 36.51 -17.21
C VAL A 633 15.57 35.47 -16.87
N ALA A 634 15.44 34.25 -17.38
CA ALA A 634 16.44 33.20 -17.21
C ALA A 634 17.75 33.54 -17.94
N MET A 635 17.67 34.14 -19.13
CA MET A 635 18.83 34.65 -19.87
C MET A 635 19.52 35.78 -19.11
N ALA A 636 18.78 36.70 -18.50
CA ALA A 636 19.37 37.73 -17.65
C ALA A 636 20.14 37.14 -16.45
N ALA A 637 19.62 36.07 -15.83
CA ALA A 637 20.33 35.35 -14.77
C ALA A 637 21.61 34.67 -15.32
N LYS A 638 21.53 34.04 -16.49
CA LYS A 638 22.69 33.47 -17.18
C LYS A 638 23.77 34.52 -17.46
N GLU A 639 23.39 35.68 -17.99
CA GLU A 639 24.30 36.80 -18.24
C GLU A 639 24.95 37.34 -16.95
N GLY A 640 24.23 37.25 -15.82
CA GLY A 640 24.77 37.53 -14.50
C GLY A 640 25.67 36.42 -13.95
N GLY A 641 25.81 35.28 -14.64
CA GLY A 641 26.70 34.19 -14.25
C GLY A 641 26.04 33.05 -13.46
N ALA A 642 24.70 32.93 -13.48
CA ALA A 642 24.03 31.77 -12.90
C ALA A 642 24.50 30.46 -13.57
N ASP A 643 24.73 29.43 -12.75
CA ASP A 643 25.10 28.09 -13.19
C ASP A 643 23.87 27.21 -13.46
N ALA A 644 22.70 27.58 -12.92
CA ALA A 644 21.44 26.85 -13.10
C ALA A 644 20.20 27.75 -12.90
N ILE A 645 19.05 27.22 -13.31
CA ILE A 645 17.74 27.83 -13.08
C ILE A 645 16.88 26.88 -12.24
N SER A 646 16.15 27.39 -11.24
CA SER A 646 15.06 26.65 -10.62
C SER A 646 13.71 27.25 -11.00
N ALA A 647 12.77 26.40 -11.39
CA ALA A 647 11.47 26.84 -11.88
C ALA A 647 10.37 25.84 -11.47
N ILE A 648 9.21 26.26 -10.98
CA ILE A 648 8.77 27.64 -10.74
C ILE A 648 8.54 27.91 -9.25
N ASN A 649 8.57 29.18 -8.86
CA ASN A 649 7.96 29.62 -7.61
C ASN A 649 6.42 29.56 -7.70
N THR A 650 5.72 30.08 -6.71
CA THR A 650 4.26 30.05 -6.61
C THR A 650 3.56 31.02 -7.59
N LEU A 651 2.36 30.64 -8.02
CA LEU A 651 1.49 31.47 -8.85
C LEU A 651 0.70 32.45 -8.00
N ARG A 652 0.53 33.70 -8.44
CA ARG A 652 -0.33 34.66 -7.74
C ARG A 652 -1.81 34.29 -7.95
N ALA A 653 -2.54 34.02 -6.87
CA ALA A 653 -3.95 33.67 -6.93
C ALA A 653 -4.75 34.09 -5.68
N ILE A 654 -6.07 33.97 -5.77
CA ILE A 654 -7.03 33.94 -4.66
C ILE A 654 -7.72 32.58 -4.72
N THR A 655 -7.71 31.83 -3.62
CA THR A 655 -8.31 30.50 -3.54
C THR A 655 -9.75 30.52 -3.07
N GLU A 656 -10.11 31.46 -2.20
CA GLU A 656 -11.44 31.56 -1.61
C GLU A 656 -11.72 33.00 -1.16
N VAL A 657 -12.99 33.39 -1.16
CA VAL A 657 -13.48 34.64 -0.55
C VAL A 657 -14.38 34.26 0.61
N ASP A 658 -14.07 34.81 1.78
CA ASP A 658 -14.93 34.74 2.95
C ASP A 658 -16.21 35.55 2.69
N LEU A 659 -17.36 34.87 2.72
CA LEU A 659 -18.65 35.48 2.38
C LEU A 659 -19.22 36.36 3.50
N ASP A 660 -18.73 36.20 4.73
CA ASP A 660 -19.16 37.00 5.88
C ASP A 660 -18.24 38.21 6.08
N ALA A 661 -16.92 38.01 5.94
CA ALA A 661 -15.94 39.09 6.04
C ALA A 661 -15.82 39.90 4.73
N PHE A 662 -16.41 39.43 3.63
CA PHE A 662 -16.27 40.00 2.28
C PHE A 662 -14.81 40.18 1.84
N ALA A 663 -13.93 39.28 2.30
CA ALA A 663 -12.49 39.38 2.16
C ALA A 663 -11.88 38.08 1.61
N PRO A 664 -10.84 38.13 0.77
CA PRO A 664 -10.12 36.94 0.35
C PRO A 664 -9.51 36.18 1.55
N LYS A 665 -9.45 34.85 1.48
CA LYS A 665 -8.74 34.04 2.47
C LYS A 665 -7.26 33.78 2.06
N PRO A 666 -6.35 33.59 3.02
CA PRO A 666 -6.54 33.71 4.47
C PRO A 666 -6.77 35.18 4.87
N THR A 667 -7.67 35.40 5.83
CA THR A 667 -8.08 36.73 6.29
C THR A 667 -7.25 37.14 7.50
N ILE A 668 -6.62 38.31 7.45
CA ILE A 668 -5.89 38.96 8.55
C ILE A 668 -6.57 40.29 8.84
N GLU A 669 -7.06 40.46 10.06
CA GLU A 669 -7.75 41.70 10.48
C GLU A 669 -8.85 42.13 9.49
N GLY A 670 -9.61 41.16 8.97
CA GLY A 670 -10.70 41.40 8.00
C GLY A 670 -10.23 41.68 6.57
N ARG A 671 -8.94 41.48 6.25
CA ARG A 671 -8.37 41.73 4.92
C ARG A 671 -7.69 40.50 4.34
N GLY A 672 -7.83 40.31 3.04
CA GLY A 672 -7.13 39.28 2.27
C GLY A 672 -6.16 39.86 1.25
N SER A 673 -5.35 39.02 0.63
CA SER A 673 -4.41 39.43 -0.43
C SER A 673 -4.27 38.39 -1.53
N ILE A 674 -3.90 38.85 -2.74
CA ILE A 674 -3.44 37.98 -3.81
C ILE A 674 -2.05 37.46 -3.43
N SER A 675 -1.88 36.15 -3.40
CA SER A 675 -0.64 35.56 -2.88
C SER A 675 -0.28 34.23 -3.54
N GLY A 676 0.79 33.58 -3.04
CA GLY A 676 1.39 32.42 -3.67
C GLY A 676 0.53 31.17 -3.57
N TYR A 677 0.16 30.60 -4.71
CA TYR A 677 -0.56 29.34 -4.86
C TYR A 677 0.38 28.22 -5.30
N SER A 678 0.22 27.06 -4.66
CA SER A 678 1.02 25.86 -4.84
C SER A 678 0.15 24.60 -4.86
N GLY A 679 0.74 23.46 -5.20
CA GLY A 679 0.05 22.15 -5.21
C GLY A 679 -0.17 21.60 -6.61
N ALA A 680 -0.92 20.50 -6.70
CA ALA A 680 -1.08 19.72 -7.93
C ALA A 680 -1.65 20.53 -9.11
N ALA A 681 -2.49 21.53 -8.84
CA ALA A 681 -3.07 22.40 -9.87
C ALA A 681 -2.03 23.29 -10.58
N VAL A 682 -0.86 23.53 -9.98
CA VAL A 682 0.23 24.32 -10.59
C VAL A 682 1.04 23.49 -11.59
N LYS A 683 1.00 22.15 -11.48
CA LYS A 683 1.83 21.24 -12.26
C LYS A 683 1.82 21.48 -13.78
N PRO A 684 0.67 21.68 -14.45
CA PRO A 684 0.67 21.89 -15.91
C PRO A 684 1.47 23.13 -16.34
N ILE A 685 1.42 24.20 -15.53
CA ILE A 685 2.16 25.44 -15.80
C ILE A 685 3.66 25.24 -15.55
N ALA A 686 4.00 24.52 -14.48
CA ALA A 686 5.39 24.18 -14.18
C ALA A 686 6.01 23.31 -15.30
N LEU A 687 5.31 22.27 -15.77
CA LEU A 687 5.79 21.41 -16.86
C LEU A 687 6.06 22.21 -18.15
N ARG A 688 5.19 23.17 -18.49
CA ARG A 688 5.40 24.08 -19.63
C ARG A 688 6.71 24.84 -19.49
N PHE A 689 6.90 25.56 -18.38
CA PHE A 689 8.09 26.40 -18.19
C PHE A 689 9.38 25.58 -18.15
N ILE A 690 9.35 24.39 -17.55
CA ILE A 690 10.50 23.47 -17.57
C ILE A 690 10.87 23.06 -18.99
N ALA A 691 9.88 22.71 -19.80
CA ALA A 691 10.13 22.33 -21.18
C ALA A 691 10.66 23.51 -22.02
N GLU A 692 10.12 24.71 -21.85
CA GLU A 692 10.60 25.92 -22.53
C GLU A 692 12.06 26.21 -22.15
N LEU A 693 12.38 26.24 -20.85
CA LEU A 693 13.74 26.48 -20.35
C LEU A 693 14.74 25.43 -20.86
N ALA A 694 14.35 24.16 -20.84
CA ALA A 694 15.25 23.06 -21.25
C ALA A 694 15.42 22.97 -22.77
N LYS A 695 14.43 23.41 -23.57
CA LYS A 695 14.48 23.39 -25.04
C LYS A 695 15.24 24.59 -25.61
N ASP A 696 15.36 25.69 -24.87
CA ASP A 696 16.03 26.90 -25.36
C ASP A 696 17.55 26.69 -25.57
N GLU A 697 17.98 26.76 -26.83
CA GLU A 697 19.36 26.51 -27.22
C GLU A 697 20.34 27.61 -26.79
N ASN A 698 19.84 28.80 -26.42
CA ASN A 698 20.66 29.91 -25.97
C ASN A 698 20.88 29.86 -24.45
N LEU A 699 19.94 29.31 -23.69
CA LEU A 699 20.03 29.19 -22.24
C LEU A 699 21.03 28.10 -21.84
N ARG A 700 20.83 26.84 -22.25
CA ARG A 700 21.72 25.68 -21.93
C ARG A 700 22.18 25.60 -20.46
N LEU A 701 21.35 26.05 -19.52
CA LEU A 701 21.62 25.89 -18.10
C LEU A 701 20.84 24.69 -17.56
N PRO A 702 21.41 23.90 -16.61
CA PRO A 702 20.66 22.91 -15.85
C PRO A 702 19.42 23.52 -15.19
N VAL A 703 18.31 22.77 -15.21
CA VAL A 703 17.02 23.22 -14.67
C VAL A 703 16.61 22.34 -13.48
N SER A 704 16.29 22.96 -12.35
CA SER A 704 15.68 22.33 -11.18
C SER A 704 14.15 22.48 -11.24
N GLY A 705 13.43 21.36 -11.31
CA GLY A 705 11.98 21.32 -11.52
C GLY A 705 11.16 21.41 -10.24
N ILE A 706 10.18 22.31 -10.19
CA ILE A 706 9.35 22.57 -9.00
C ILE A 706 7.91 22.92 -9.42
N GLY A 707 6.92 22.32 -8.75
CA GLY A 707 5.52 22.73 -8.87
C GLY A 707 4.57 21.55 -9.00
N GLY A 708 3.90 21.17 -7.91
CA GLY A 708 2.84 20.15 -7.94
C GLY A 708 3.31 18.70 -8.11
N ILE A 709 4.56 18.39 -7.76
CA ILE A 709 5.10 17.02 -7.72
C ILE A 709 4.58 16.30 -6.47
N GLU A 710 3.74 15.29 -6.64
CA GLU A 710 3.21 14.48 -5.53
C GLU A 710 3.61 12.98 -5.62
N THR A 711 3.90 12.48 -6.81
CA THR A 711 4.18 11.06 -7.08
C THR A 711 5.45 10.84 -7.92
N TRP A 712 5.92 9.59 -8.01
CA TRP A 712 7.01 9.21 -8.92
C TRP A 712 6.67 9.50 -10.39
N SER A 713 5.39 9.40 -10.76
CA SER A 713 4.94 9.65 -12.13
C SER A 713 5.01 11.13 -12.50
N ASP A 714 4.67 12.01 -11.54
CA ASP A 714 4.87 13.45 -11.71
C ASP A 714 6.36 13.76 -11.88
N ALA A 715 7.21 13.16 -11.05
CA ALA A 715 8.65 13.33 -11.13
C ALA A 715 9.20 12.94 -12.51
N ALA A 716 8.79 11.78 -13.04
CA ALA A 716 9.18 11.32 -14.37
C ALA A 716 8.79 12.31 -15.47
N MET A 717 7.62 12.97 -15.38
CA MET A 717 7.22 14.01 -16.35
C MET A 717 8.18 15.20 -16.36
N PHE A 718 8.58 15.70 -15.19
CA PHE A 718 9.54 16.81 -15.10
C PHE A 718 10.91 16.42 -15.67
N LEU A 719 11.39 15.21 -15.34
CA LEU A 719 12.66 14.69 -15.85
C LEU A 719 12.64 14.55 -17.37
N LEU A 720 11.58 13.95 -17.93
CA LEU A 720 11.40 13.81 -19.39
C LEU A 720 11.36 15.16 -20.11
N LEU A 721 10.90 16.22 -19.45
CA LEU A 721 10.89 17.59 -19.97
C LEU A 721 12.16 18.38 -19.65
N GLY A 722 13.21 17.74 -19.13
CA GLY A 722 14.55 18.31 -19.04
C GLY A 722 14.98 18.83 -17.66
N ALA A 723 14.19 18.60 -16.61
CA ALA A 723 14.66 18.89 -15.26
C ALA A 723 15.81 17.94 -14.87
N GLY A 724 16.89 18.47 -14.28
CA GLY A 724 18.06 17.73 -13.81
C GLY A 724 17.95 17.26 -12.34
N ASN A 725 17.20 17.99 -11.52
CA ASN A 725 16.74 17.57 -10.20
C ASN A 725 15.34 18.16 -9.94
N LEU A 726 14.72 17.80 -8.82
CA LEU A 726 13.32 18.09 -8.52
C LEU A 726 13.17 18.63 -7.10
N GLN A 727 12.34 19.65 -6.89
CA GLN A 727 12.01 20.14 -5.56
C GLN A 727 10.52 19.99 -5.22
N ALA A 728 10.22 19.67 -3.96
CA ALA A 728 8.84 19.46 -3.48
C ALA A 728 8.52 20.25 -2.20
N THR A 729 7.25 20.63 -2.03
CA THR A 729 6.74 21.31 -0.81
C THR A 729 5.33 20.87 -0.45
N THR A 730 4.34 21.15 -1.31
CA THR A 730 2.93 20.96 -0.95
C THR A 730 2.59 19.49 -0.66
N SER A 731 3.19 18.56 -1.39
CA SER A 731 3.05 17.12 -1.14
C SER A 731 3.59 16.71 0.24
N ILE A 732 4.70 17.31 0.69
CA ILE A 732 5.27 17.09 2.02
C ILE A 732 4.35 17.68 3.09
N MET A 733 3.85 18.90 2.91
CA MET A 733 2.88 19.52 3.82
C MET A 733 1.61 18.68 3.98
N ARG A 734 1.24 17.91 2.95
CA ARG A 734 0.04 17.06 2.94
C ARG A 734 0.28 15.64 3.46
N TYR A 735 1.41 15.04 3.14
CA TYR A 735 1.65 13.60 3.32
C TYR A 735 2.86 13.25 4.20
N GLY A 736 3.67 14.25 4.56
CA GLY A 736 4.93 14.13 5.30
C GLY A 736 6.12 13.76 4.41
N TYR A 737 7.33 13.84 4.95
CA TYR A 737 8.58 13.51 4.23
C TYR A 737 8.65 12.07 3.72
N ARG A 738 7.90 11.14 4.34
CA ARG A 738 7.87 9.70 4.01
C ARG A 738 7.54 9.37 2.56
N ILE A 739 6.91 10.29 1.82
CA ILE A 739 6.55 10.08 0.41
C ILE A 739 7.77 9.86 -0.49
N VAL A 740 8.96 10.33 -0.09
CA VAL A 740 10.17 10.17 -0.91
C VAL A 740 10.53 8.71 -1.15
N ALA A 741 10.28 7.83 -0.17
CA ALA A 741 10.54 6.40 -0.34
C ALA A 741 9.67 5.81 -1.45
N ASP A 742 8.40 6.21 -1.52
CA ASP A 742 7.47 5.75 -2.55
C ASP A 742 7.82 6.37 -3.93
N MET A 743 8.29 7.64 -3.95
CA MET A 743 8.73 8.32 -5.17
C MET A 743 10.00 7.70 -5.76
N VAL A 744 10.99 7.41 -4.92
CA VAL A 744 12.25 6.75 -5.30
C VAL A 744 11.96 5.36 -5.85
N GLU A 745 11.24 4.52 -5.09
CA GLU A 745 10.98 3.15 -5.51
C GLU A 745 10.15 3.08 -6.80
N GLY A 746 9.12 3.94 -6.92
CA GLY A 746 8.30 3.99 -8.13
C GLY A 746 9.10 4.44 -9.36
N LEU A 747 10.03 5.39 -9.20
CA LEU A 747 10.88 5.85 -10.29
C LEU A 747 11.91 4.79 -10.71
N GLU A 748 12.50 4.07 -9.75
CA GLU A 748 13.38 2.91 -10.03
C GLU A 748 12.64 1.81 -10.79
N ASP A 749 11.43 1.45 -10.36
CA ASP A 749 10.62 0.43 -11.02
C ASP A 749 10.19 0.88 -12.43
N TYR A 750 9.89 2.17 -12.64
CA TYR A 750 9.63 2.75 -13.96
C TYR A 750 10.84 2.67 -14.89
N LEU A 751 12.04 3.07 -14.43
CA LEU A 751 13.26 2.98 -15.23
C LEU A 751 13.58 1.54 -15.62
N LEU A 752 13.45 0.62 -14.66
CA LEU A 752 13.70 -0.80 -14.90
C LEU A 752 12.74 -1.38 -15.94
N ALA A 753 11.45 -1.05 -15.86
CA ALA A 753 10.45 -1.46 -16.85
C ALA A 753 10.77 -0.91 -18.25
N LYS A 754 11.31 0.31 -18.32
CA LYS A 754 11.75 0.93 -19.59
C LYS A 754 13.13 0.49 -20.07
N GLY A 755 13.83 -0.37 -19.33
CA GLY A 755 15.17 -0.84 -19.69
C GLY A 755 16.27 0.23 -19.56
N PHE A 756 16.09 1.19 -18.65
CA PHE A 756 17.12 2.19 -18.32
C PHE A 756 17.85 1.79 -17.04
N ASP A 757 19.18 1.87 -17.07
CA ASP A 757 20.05 1.53 -15.92
C ASP A 757 20.34 2.75 -15.04
N ASN A 758 20.13 3.96 -15.56
CA ASN A 758 20.37 5.20 -14.83
C ASN A 758 19.36 6.30 -15.21
N LEU A 759 19.10 7.19 -14.27
CA LEU A 759 18.14 8.27 -14.43
C LEU A 759 18.51 9.28 -15.52
N THR A 760 19.81 9.51 -15.75
CA THR A 760 20.26 10.52 -16.72
C THR A 760 19.89 10.16 -18.16
N GLN A 761 19.66 8.89 -18.47
CA GLN A 761 19.17 8.42 -19.78
C GLN A 761 17.79 8.96 -20.19
N ILE A 762 16.94 9.36 -19.22
CA ILE A 762 15.58 9.86 -19.53
C ILE A 762 15.45 11.38 -19.50
N ILE A 763 16.44 12.08 -18.95
CA ILE A 763 16.37 13.54 -18.78
C ILE A 763 16.27 14.21 -20.16
N GLY A 764 15.21 14.98 -20.38
CA GLY A 764 14.95 15.69 -21.63
C GLY A 764 14.48 14.80 -22.79
N LEU A 765 14.34 13.48 -22.61
CA LEU A 765 13.98 12.55 -23.68
C LEU A 765 12.61 12.88 -24.32
N GLY A 766 11.71 13.53 -23.58
CA GLY A 766 10.40 13.97 -24.06
C GLY A 766 10.46 15.23 -24.93
N LEU A 767 11.50 16.06 -24.80
CA LEU A 767 11.60 17.34 -25.52
C LEU A 767 11.64 17.18 -27.04
N LYS A 768 12.23 16.08 -27.53
CA LYS A 768 12.28 15.76 -28.98
C LYS A 768 10.89 15.54 -29.59
N ASN A 769 9.89 15.23 -28.77
CA ASN A 769 8.52 15.00 -29.18
C ASN A 769 7.62 16.23 -28.91
N LEU A 770 8.18 17.32 -28.35
CA LEU A 770 7.46 18.56 -28.13
C LEU A 770 7.56 19.45 -29.36
N VAL A 771 6.51 19.44 -30.17
CA VAL A 771 6.38 20.21 -31.42
C VAL A 771 5.48 21.42 -31.23
N ASP A 772 5.54 22.38 -32.17
CA ASP A 772 4.61 23.51 -32.15
C ASP A 772 3.17 23.05 -32.45
N PRO A 773 2.13 23.64 -31.82
CA PRO A 773 0.75 23.26 -32.11
C PRO A 773 0.37 23.32 -33.58
N SER A 774 1.00 24.22 -34.37
CA SER A 774 0.78 24.31 -35.80
C SER A 774 1.21 23.05 -36.55
N GLU A 775 2.11 22.23 -36.03
CA GLU A 775 2.57 20.99 -36.69
C GLU A 775 1.50 19.87 -36.67
N HIS A 776 0.43 20.01 -35.88
CA HIS A 776 -0.62 19.00 -35.75
C HIS A 776 -1.74 19.08 -36.82
N HIS A 777 -1.69 20.03 -37.75
CA HIS A 777 -2.77 20.31 -38.72
C HIS A 777 -3.03 19.19 -39.75
N GLN A 778 -2.16 18.19 -39.88
CA GLN A 778 -2.30 17.06 -40.82
C GLN A 778 -2.44 15.69 -40.12
N THR A 779 -2.88 15.69 -38.87
CA THR A 779 -3.02 14.46 -38.10
C THR A 779 -4.21 13.61 -38.59
N ARG A 780 -4.09 12.29 -38.40
CA ARG A 780 -5.15 11.35 -38.79
C ARG A 780 -6.41 11.57 -37.95
N HIS A 781 -7.56 11.52 -38.60
CA HIS A 781 -8.85 11.59 -37.92
C HIS A 781 -9.08 10.36 -37.04
N VAL A 782 -9.45 10.59 -35.79
CA VAL A 782 -9.84 9.53 -34.85
C VAL A 782 -11.29 9.72 -34.41
N VAL A 783 -11.96 8.62 -34.09
CA VAL A 783 -13.31 8.65 -33.52
C VAL A 783 -13.33 8.00 -32.15
N SER A 784 -14.32 8.35 -31.33
CA SER A 784 -14.51 7.73 -30.03
C SER A 784 -15.05 6.31 -30.19
N SER A 785 -14.60 5.38 -29.38
CA SER A 785 -15.08 4.00 -29.35
C SER A 785 -15.51 3.62 -27.94
N VAL A 786 -16.77 3.20 -27.77
CA VAL A 786 -17.34 2.83 -26.46
C VAL A 786 -17.26 1.32 -26.30
N ASN A 787 -16.57 0.85 -25.26
CA ASN A 787 -16.63 -0.52 -24.81
C ASN A 787 -18.00 -0.78 -24.16
N GLN A 788 -18.83 -1.58 -24.83
CA GLN A 788 -20.20 -1.85 -24.39
C GLN A 788 -20.26 -2.68 -23.10
N ASP A 789 -19.25 -3.50 -22.82
CA ASP A 789 -19.18 -4.33 -21.61
C ASP A 789 -18.82 -3.49 -20.39
N LYS A 790 -17.92 -2.50 -20.54
CA LYS A 790 -17.56 -1.55 -19.48
C LYS A 790 -18.61 -0.44 -19.28
N CYS A 791 -19.46 -0.17 -20.27
CA CYS A 791 -20.45 0.90 -20.17
C CYS A 791 -21.50 0.63 -19.08
N ILE A 792 -21.45 1.41 -17.99
CA ILE A 792 -22.43 1.35 -16.89
C ILE A 792 -23.73 2.10 -17.19
N GLY A 793 -23.84 2.67 -18.39
CA GLY A 793 -25.06 3.32 -18.83
C GLY A 793 -25.44 4.56 -18.03
N CYS A 794 -24.49 5.45 -17.72
CA CYS A 794 -24.77 6.72 -17.04
C CYS A 794 -25.25 7.83 -18.00
N GLY A 795 -24.81 7.82 -19.26
CA GLY A 795 -25.19 8.81 -20.28
C GLY A 795 -24.41 10.13 -20.23
N LEU A 796 -23.40 10.28 -19.35
CA LEU A 796 -22.59 11.51 -19.25
C LEU A 796 -21.89 11.85 -20.57
N CYS A 797 -21.37 10.84 -21.27
CA CYS A 797 -20.76 10.99 -22.59
C CYS A 797 -21.72 11.55 -23.64
N HIS A 798 -23.01 11.22 -23.55
CA HIS A 798 -24.05 11.77 -24.41
C HIS A 798 -24.30 13.24 -24.09
N ILE A 799 -24.48 13.59 -22.81
CA ILE A 799 -24.72 14.98 -22.37
C ILE A 799 -23.60 15.90 -22.88
N VAL A 800 -22.34 15.57 -22.59
CA VAL A 800 -21.23 16.46 -22.96
C VAL A 800 -21.00 16.54 -24.47
N CYS A 801 -21.29 15.47 -25.21
CA CYS A 801 -21.16 15.51 -26.65
C CYS A 801 -22.31 16.28 -27.30
N HIS A 802 -23.51 16.16 -26.73
CA HIS A 802 -24.71 16.84 -27.20
C HIS A 802 -24.62 18.35 -26.96
N ASP A 803 -24.24 18.76 -25.75
CA ASP A 803 -24.30 20.18 -25.35
C ASP A 803 -22.97 20.91 -25.52
N GLY A 804 -21.84 20.18 -25.52
CA GLY A 804 -20.49 20.75 -25.54
C GLY A 804 -19.60 20.30 -26.71
N ALA A 805 -20.13 19.54 -27.67
CA ALA A 805 -19.37 19.10 -28.85
C ALA A 805 -20.26 18.96 -30.12
N ASN A 806 -20.22 17.80 -30.78
CA ASN A 806 -20.73 17.59 -32.14
C ASN A 806 -21.92 16.61 -32.22
N GLN A 807 -22.64 16.40 -31.10
CA GLN A 807 -23.85 15.56 -31.03
C GLN A 807 -23.64 14.14 -31.62
N ALA A 808 -22.41 13.64 -31.50
CA ALA A 808 -21.94 12.38 -32.06
C ALA A 808 -22.07 11.19 -31.09
N MET A 809 -22.48 11.41 -29.84
CA MET A 809 -22.79 10.33 -28.92
C MET A 809 -24.29 10.08 -28.91
N ARG A 810 -24.71 8.88 -29.32
CA ARG A 810 -26.10 8.40 -29.20
C ARG A 810 -26.27 7.66 -27.88
N PHE A 811 -27.44 7.80 -27.28
CA PHE A 811 -27.77 7.11 -26.04
C PHE A 811 -29.10 6.38 -26.17
N ASP A 812 -29.04 5.05 -26.12
CA ASP A 812 -30.22 4.20 -26.08
C ASP A 812 -30.82 4.27 -24.66
N ARG A 813 -32.03 4.84 -24.56
CA ARG A 813 -32.71 5.04 -23.27
C ARG A 813 -33.23 3.73 -22.67
N GLU A 814 -33.59 2.76 -23.50
CA GLU A 814 -34.13 1.48 -23.06
C GLU A 814 -33.00 0.57 -22.58
N LYS A 815 -31.95 0.41 -23.39
CA LYS A 815 -30.79 -0.43 -23.03
C LYS A 815 -29.82 0.26 -22.08
N ARG A 816 -29.95 1.57 -21.89
CA ARG A 816 -29.01 2.43 -21.16
C ARG A 816 -27.58 2.29 -21.71
N LYS A 817 -27.39 2.27 -23.02
CA LYS A 817 -26.05 2.15 -23.64
C LYS A 817 -25.73 3.35 -24.52
N ALA A 818 -24.46 3.76 -24.46
CA ALA A 818 -23.95 4.84 -25.30
C ALA A 818 -23.23 4.26 -26.51
N GLN A 819 -23.37 4.91 -27.67
CA GLN A 819 -22.70 4.55 -28.91
C GLN A 819 -22.19 5.79 -29.62
N THR A 820 -21.06 5.69 -30.29
CA THR A 820 -20.55 6.75 -31.15
C THR A 820 -21.21 6.68 -32.53
N ASP A 821 -21.74 7.80 -32.98
CA ASP A 821 -22.05 8.12 -34.38
C ASP A 821 -20.72 8.55 -35.04
N GLU A 822 -20.09 7.61 -35.74
CA GLU A 822 -18.72 7.78 -36.26
C GLU A 822 -18.63 8.83 -37.36
N GLU A 823 -19.73 9.03 -38.10
CA GLU A 823 -19.79 10.04 -39.16
C GLU A 823 -19.75 11.46 -38.60
N ARG A 824 -20.36 11.67 -37.43
CA ARG A 824 -20.37 12.96 -36.73
C ARG A 824 -19.23 13.15 -35.75
N CYS A 825 -18.55 12.07 -35.37
CA CYS A 825 -17.53 12.13 -34.35
C CYS A 825 -16.30 12.86 -34.86
N VAL A 826 -15.99 14.00 -34.25
CA VAL A 826 -14.80 14.79 -34.60
C VAL A 826 -13.53 14.39 -33.84
N GLY A 827 -13.58 13.34 -33.01
CA GLY A 827 -12.41 12.89 -32.26
C GLY A 827 -11.97 13.80 -31.12
N CYS A 828 -12.79 14.73 -30.62
CA CYS A 828 -12.40 15.63 -29.51
C CYS A 828 -12.21 14.92 -28.15
N LEU A 829 -12.70 13.68 -28.02
CA LEU A 829 -12.60 12.83 -26.82
C LEU A 829 -13.17 13.42 -25.51
N LEU A 830 -13.94 14.51 -25.55
CA LEU A 830 -14.61 15.06 -24.36
C LEU A 830 -15.44 13.99 -23.61
N CYS A 831 -16.12 13.12 -24.37
CA CYS A 831 -16.86 11.99 -23.82
C CYS A 831 -15.98 11.01 -23.01
N LYS A 832 -14.73 10.80 -23.41
CA LYS A 832 -13.75 9.98 -22.68
C LYS A 832 -13.38 10.62 -21.35
N HIS A 833 -13.14 11.93 -21.34
CA HIS A 833 -12.71 12.66 -20.13
C HIS A 833 -13.77 12.76 -19.03
N VAL A 834 -15.06 12.74 -19.39
CA VAL A 834 -16.16 12.73 -18.39
C VAL A 834 -16.67 11.33 -18.05
N CYS A 835 -16.21 10.30 -18.77
CA CYS A 835 -16.62 8.94 -18.49
C CYS A 835 -16.09 8.52 -17.11
N PRO A 836 -16.94 8.12 -16.16
CA PRO A 836 -16.50 7.75 -14.82
C PRO A 836 -15.90 6.35 -14.77
N VAL A 837 -15.89 5.60 -15.88
CA VAL A 837 -15.33 4.24 -15.96
C VAL A 837 -14.06 4.29 -16.81
N TRP A 838 -12.93 3.95 -16.20
CA TRP A 838 -11.64 3.97 -16.85
C TRP A 838 -11.63 3.06 -18.08
N ASP A 839 -11.12 3.61 -19.18
CA ASP A 839 -10.97 2.94 -20.47
C ASP A 839 -12.27 2.34 -21.04
N CYS A 840 -13.43 2.85 -20.58
CA CYS A 840 -14.72 2.56 -21.21
C CYS A 840 -14.84 3.24 -22.58
N ILE A 841 -14.19 4.39 -22.77
CA ILE A 841 -14.16 5.11 -24.05
C ILE A 841 -12.70 5.30 -24.47
N ALA A 842 -12.35 4.81 -25.65
CA ALA A 842 -11.03 4.96 -26.27
C ALA A 842 -11.15 5.72 -27.59
N SER A 843 -10.02 5.98 -28.25
CA SER A 843 -10.01 6.47 -29.63
C SER A 843 -9.72 5.33 -30.61
N LYS A 844 -10.20 5.43 -31.86
CA LYS A 844 -9.87 4.49 -32.94
C LYS A 844 -9.63 5.25 -34.25
N GLU A 845 -8.68 4.79 -35.05
CA GLU A 845 -8.47 5.28 -36.42
C GLU A 845 -9.50 4.65 -37.38
N GLY A 846 -9.80 5.33 -38.49
CA GLY A 846 -10.78 4.94 -39.52
C GLY A 846 -10.54 3.61 -40.27
N GLY A 847 -9.69 2.72 -39.74
CA GLY A 847 -9.39 1.37 -40.26
C GLY A 847 -9.45 0.26 -39.20
N GLY A 848 -10.02 0.53 -38.01
CA GLY A 848 -10.25 -0.49 -36.96
C GLY A 848 -9.12 -0.65 -35.94
N ALA A 849 -7.99 0.05 -36.09
CA ALA A 849 -6.95 0.10 -35.07
C ALA A 849 -7.38 1.01 -33.90
N ILE A 850 -7.46 0.44 -32.69
CA ILE A 850 -7.81 1.16 -31.47
C ILE A 850 -6.56 1.84 -30.92
N ALA A 851 -6.58 3.16 -30.83
CA ALA A 851 -5.57 3.95 -30.14
C ALA A 851 -6.08 4.27 -28.72
N GLY A 852 -5.70 3.42 -27.76
CA GLY A 852 -5.39 3.81 -26.38
C GLY A 852 -6.47 4.38 -25.44
N GLY A 853 -6.59 3.77 -24.25
CA GLY A 853 -7.31 4.28 -23.08
C GLY A 853 -6.42 5.19 -22.22
N MET A 854 -6.97 6.21 -21.55
CA MET A 854 -6.16 7.21 -20.82
C MET A 854 -5.44 6.64 -19.59
N HIS A 855 -6.01 5.61 -18.95
CA HIS A 855 -5.53 5.09 -17.68
C HIS A 855 -4.83 3.76 -17.84
N GLU A 856 -5.38 2.85 -18.67
CA GLU A 856 -4.67 1.64 -19.07
C GLU A 856 -3.35 1.99 -19.75
N ASP A 857 -3.21 3.02 -20.57
CA ASP A 857 -1.90 3.31 -21.18
C ASP A 857 -0.93 3.97 -20.20
N ALA A 858 -1.34 4.96 -19.41
CA ALA A 858 -0.46 5.60 -18.43
C ALA A 858 0.03 4.65 -17.32
N LEU A 859 -0.74 3.58 -17.03
CA LEU A 859 -0.36 2.53 -16.09
C LEU A 859 0.28 1.34 -16.81
N LYS A 860 -0.22 0.85 -17.96
CA LYS A 860 0.45 -0.21 -18.77
C LYS A 860 1.82 0.23 -19.29
N PHE A 861 2.04 1.51 -19.61
CA PHE A 861 3.37 2.01 -19.97
C PHE A 861 4.38 1.88 -18.81
N VAL A 862 3.94 1.64 -17.59
CA VAL A 862 4.80 1.38 -16.41
C VAL A 862 5.02 -0.12 -16.20
N TYR A 863 4.22 -0.97 -16.85
CA TYR A 863 4.10 -2.40 -16.55
C TYR A 863 4.31 -3.35 -17.74
N SER A 864 4.42 -2.85 -18.99
CA SER A 864 5.09 -3.54 -20.11
C SER A 864 6.56 -3.18 -20.15
#